data_AF-A0A6P9CGN1-F1
#
_entry.id   AF-A0A6P9CGN1-F1
#
_cell.length_a   1.000
_cell.length_b   1.000
_cell.length_c   1.000
_cell.angle_alpha   90.00
_cell.angle_beta   90.00
_cell.angle_gamma   90.00
#
_symmetry.space_group_name_H-M   'P 1'
#
loop_
_entity.id
_entity.type
_entity.pdbx_description
1 polymer ?
#
loop_
_entity_poly.entity_id
_entity_poly.type
_entity_poly.pdbx_seq_one_letter_code
_entity_poly.pdbx_strand_id
1 'polypeptide(L)'
;MLTNMVILRVFSLQTRPYDLYTKAKSQDLPKLWYGSNTRPFPSVAFGKHSKMDFKVIQYDVWGKFLGWQDIEGATLQLCPNSQKILDAAFTMGTIYQQSCTLEVSALLQRTPEPIFYEVFLQFEDEKGNTQLWPVPITNPTIVTNNQAPPLNQALRRFFLVDGLSGRKGNLSNAPGSVTLAKELLLSVHLPTTVPVEDPPFSLTVRYATHRIPEIAQVSFSVSYNQSPGSAQLATDISFGVLGFLAVLYALLETNSWARRSRLQNIDFITILKFFACLAGSLANVFFMVTLGISVYWLIVFKGQQFSTVAITLPAAGSQAETNFIIYALCALTLKSLDLLHLLITQLMVSIFLIDWEKPKGKPTMKGGPTSSVSAWRIFLIANEWNEIQTHRKVHPSLQLFAVLLLLEVVGLKNLASRDLNVSLQPEPNTYQAPWSPILRFGIAASVWLVVAIVQMLMSVGLYQRFVEDKIHQFIDLCSLSNVSVFILTHRCYGFYIHGRSIHGHADVSLDTMLSYLRKEEDNLCPLRGLEPNSEVQTFEVFLTDRTRTFYDRILLSLMEHQRGLHSRPDLHEQRMKGYHALNWFLVSFLEHRYKDMDYIVKDKFFSERIMDLEFQEPGDFSILYNDDGALFSRTLFYGHELLLLLFETLLFCAVDFGAQNFVLSTIVTFVVQKLVQMVRDALGRRNLAEKTLVDKQFLI
;
A
#
# COMPACT_ATOMS: atom_id res chain seq x y z
N MET A 1 53.45 -30.07 16.61
CA MET A 1 52.08 -30.38 17.11
C MET A 1 51.26 -29.14 17.52
N LEU A 2 51.65 -27.92 17.16
CA LEU A 2 51.00 -26.69 17.66
C LEU A 2 50.04 -26.01 16.68
N THR A 3 49.88 -26.58 15.48
CA THR A 3 49.03 -26.01 14.42
C THR A 3 47.54 -26.27 14.61
N ASN A 4 47.12 -27.11 15.58
CA ASN A 4 45.75 -27.61 15.70
C ASN A 4 45.07 -27.30 17.03
N MET A 5 45.08 -26.03 17.44
CA MET A 5 44.14 -25.59 18.47
C MET A 5 43.19 -24.53 17.90
N VAL A 6 41.92 -24.90 17.93
CA VAL A 6 40.71 -24.27 17.39
C VAL A 6 40.45 -22.82 17.76
N ILE A 7 41.18 -22.28 18.74
CA ILE A 7 40.93 -20.93 19.25
C ILE A 7 42.27 -20.19 19.30
N LEU A 8 42.83 -19.92 18.12
CA LEU A 8 43.87 -18.91 17.99
C LEU A 8 43.19 -17.53 18.04
N ARG A 9 43.24 -16.84 19.18
CA ARG A 9 43.16 -15.37 19.16
C ARG A 9 44.38 -14.90 18.37
N VAL A 10 44.22 -14.67 17.06
CA VAL A 10 45.31 -14.29 16.16
C VAL A 10 46.05 -13.01 16.64
N PHE A 11 45.48 -12.23 17.58
CA PHE A 11 46.07 -10.99 18.15
C PHE A 11 46.52 -11.05 19.59
N SER A 12 46.22 -12.13 20.31
CA SER A 12 46.75 -12.20 21.66
C SER A 12 48.20 -12.63 21.57
N LEU A 13 49.09 -11.63 21.54
CA LEU A 13 50.54 -11.72 21.67
C LEU A 13 51.00 -12.50 22.92
N GLN A 14 50.07 -12.91 23.79
CA GLN A 14 50.32 -13.61 25.05
C GLN A 14 49.88 -15.07 25.03
N THR A 15 49.37 -15.59 23.90
CA THR A 15 48.94 -16.99 23.84
C THR A 15 50.14 -17.90 23.59
N ARG A 16 50.36 -18.84 24.52
CA ARG A 16 51.44 -19.85 24.44
C ARG A 16 51.50 -20.58 23.07
N PRO A 17 50.38 -20.87 22.38
CA PRO A 17 50.40 -21.38 21.01
C PRO A 17 50.96 -20.41 19.96
N TYR A 18 50.68 -19.10 20.05
CA TYR A 18 51.23 -18.08 19.15
C TYR A 18 52.75 -17.94 19.33
N ASP A 19 53.23 -17.89 20.57
CA ASP A 19 54.68 -17.88 20.89
C ASP A 19 55.41 -19.10 20.37
N LEU A 20 54.77 -20.26 20.42
CA LEU A 20 55.34 -21.50 19.91
C LEU A 20 55.28 -21.56 18.37
N TYR A 21 54.25 -20.98 17.75
CA TYR A 21 54.17 -20.84 16.30
C TYR A 21 55.23 -19.88 15.74
N THR A 22 55.43 -18.71 16.36
CA THR A 22 56.44 -17.73 15.94
C THR A 22 57.86 -18.29 16.09
N LYS A 23 58.12 -19.09 17.13
CA LYS A 23 59.39 -19.82 17.31
C LYS A 23 59.60 -20.95 16.30
N ALA A 24 58.52 -21.55 15.77
CA ALA A 24 58.59 -22.63 14.77
C ALA A 24 58.58 -22.13 13.31
N LYS A 25 58.48 -20.81 13.09
CA LYS A 25 58.33 -20.14 11.78
C LYS A 25 59.48 -20.41 10.78
N SER A 26 60.60 -21.00 11.21
CA SER A 26 61.70 -21.43 10.34
C SER A 26 61.40 -22.69 9.52
N GLN A 27 60.28 -23.36 9.80
CA GLN A 27 59.72 -24.45 8.98
C GLN A 27 58.52 -23.85 8.22
N ASP A 28 58.33 -24.19 6.94
CA ASP A 28 57.28 -23.67 6.03
C ASP A 28 55.86 -23.81 6.60
N LEU A 29 55.49 -22.96 7.55
CA LEU A 29 54.20 -22.96 8.21
C LEU A 29 53.25 -22.00 7.49
N PRO A 30 51.98 -22.40 7.28
CA PRO A 30 51.01 -21.58 6.56
C PRO A 30 50.70 -20.30 7.33
N LYS A 31 50.91 -19.14 6.70
CA LYS A 31 50.69 -17.81 7.31
C LYS A 31 49.38 -17.78 8.12
N LEU A 32 49.48 -17.46 9.42
CA LEU A 32 48.32 -17.35 10.32
C LEU A 32 47.47 -16.10 10.09
N TRP A 33 47.97 -15.15 9.29
CA TRP A 33 47.40 -13.81 9.15
C TRP A 33 46.97 -13.59 7.71
N TYR A 34 45.82 -12.93 7.55
CA TYR A 34 45.55 -12.11 6.38
C TYR A 34 46.47 -10.89 6.48
N GLY A 35 47.68 -10.97 5.92
CA GLY A 35 48.69 -9.92 6.07
C GLY A 35 48.28 -8.60 5.39
N SER A 36 48.80 -7.46 5.85
CA SER A 36 48.55 -6.12 5.26
C SER A 36 48.93 -5.99 3.77
N ASN A 37 49.66 -6.98 3.23
CA ASN A 37 50.07 -7.08 1.83
C ASN A 37 49.30 -8.18 1.07
N THR A 38 48.15 -8.65 1.57
CA THR A 38 47.27 -9.52 0.79
C THR A 38 46.88 -8.80 -0.48
N ARG A 39 47.15 -9.44 -1.63
CA ARG A 39 46.66 -8.96 -2.93
C ARG A 39 45.18 -8.59 -2.77
N PRO A 40 44.70 -7.47 -3.32
CA PRO A 40 43.29 -7.15 -3.28
C PRO A 40 42.51 -8.34 -3.83
N PHE A 41 41.35 -8.63 -3.24
CA PHE A 41 40.48 -9.70 -3.75
C PHE A 41 40.25 -9.45 -5.25
N PRO A 42 40.53 -10.44 -6.11
CA PRO A 42 40.38 -10.27 -7.56
C PRO A 42 38.90 -9.99 -7.88
N SER A 43 38.65 -9.23 -8.95
CA SER A 43 37.27 -8.91 -9.38
C SER A 43 36.58 -10.15 -9.95
N VAL A 44 36.09 -11.03 -9.07
CA VAL A 44 35.29 -12.20 -9.47
C VAL A 44 33.85 -11.77 -9.65
N ALA A 45 33.34 -11.91 -10.87
CA ALA A 45 31.97 -11.57 -11.21
C ALA A 45 31.10 -12.84 -11.17
N PHE A 46 30.11 -12.87 -10.28
CA PHE A 46 29.23 -14.03 -10.08
C PHE A 46 27.88 -13.83 -10.79
N GLY A 47 27.52 -14.74 -11.70
CA GLY A 47 26.20 -14.76 -12.38
C GLY A 47 25.17 -15.69 -11.70
N LYS A 48 23.92 -15.70 -12.19
CA LYS A 48 22.77 -16.44 -11.61
C LYS A 48 22.98 -17.95 -11.36
N HIS A 49 23.80 -18.60 -12.17
CA HIS A 49 24.11 -20.03 -12.04
C HIS A 49 25.54 -20.30 -11.59
N SER A 50 26.27 -19.24 -11.20
CA SER A 50 27.55 -19.44 -10.54
C SER A 50 27.27 -20.03 -9.16
N LYS A 51 27.71 -21.28 -9.00
CA LYS A 51 27.85 -21.87 -7.68
C LYS A 51 29.04 -21.20 -7.01
N MET A 52 28.91 -20.93 -5.73
CA MET A 52 30.07 -20.58 -4.92
C MET A 52 30.86 -21.87 -4.70
N ASP A 53 31.93 -22.04 -5.47
CA ASP A 53 32.76 -23.23 -5.38
C ASP A 53 33.64 -23.15 -4.15
N PHE A 54 33.11 -23.62 -3.02
CA PHE A 54 33.88 -23.74 -1.79
C PHE A 54 34.54 -25.11 -1.69
N LYS A 55 35.77 -25.11 -1.21
CA LYS A 55 36.54 -26.30 -0.84
C LYS A 55 36.89 -26.27 0.63
N VAL A 56 36.80 -27.42 1.28
CA VAL A 56 37.15 -27.58 2.69
C VAL A 56 38.32 -28.53 2.83
N ILE A 57 39.27 -28.14 3.67
CA ILE A 57 40.28 -29.04 4.19
C ILE A 57 39.83 -29.58 5.54
N GLN A 58 39.96 -30.89 5.72
CA GLN A 58 39.71 -31.57 6.98
C GLN A 58 41.02 -31.94 7.69
N TYR A 59 41.07 -31.64 8.98
CA TYR A 59 42.15 -32.07 9.87
C TYR A 59 41.59 -32.85 11.04
N ASP A 60 42.35 -33.87 11.44
CA ASP A 60 42.13 -34.63 12.66
C ASP A 60 42.56 -33.84 13.91
N VAL A 61 42.15 -34.29 15.10
CA VAL A 61 42.51 -33.72 16.40
C VAL A 61 44.02 -33.69 16.61
N TRP A 62 44.72 -34.71 16.12
CA TRP A 62 46.19 -34.79 16.16
C TRP A 62 46.86 -33.95 15.07
N GLY A 63 46.08 -33.33 14.19
CA GLY A 63 46.55 -32.46 13.14
C GLY A 63 46.97 -33.12 11.84
N LYS A 64 46.60 -34.39 11.67
CA LYS A 64 46.77 -35.12 10.42
C LYS A 64 45.81 -34.54 9.38
N PHE A 65 46.33 -34.26 8.19
CA PHE A 65 45.52 -33.89 7.03
C PHE A 65 44.69 -35.11 6.59
N LEU A 66 43.36 -34.97 6.56
CA LEU A 66 42.43 -36.04 6.20
C LEU A 66 42.10 -36.01 4.70
N GLY A 67 42.01 -34.81 4.10
CA GLY A 67 41.73 -34.66 2.67
C GLY A 67 41.12 -33.30 2.30
N TRP A 68 41.02 -33.06 0.99
CA TRP A 68 40.18 -32.01 0.41
C TRP A 68 38.79 -32.58 0.13
N GLN A 69 37.76 -31.80 0.43
CA GLN A 69 36.38 -32.13 0.09
C GLN A 69 35.66 -30.90 -0.46
N ASP A 70 34.90 -31.09 -1.53
CA ASP A 70 34.03 -30.05 -2.09
C ASP A 70 32.81 -29.84 -1.19
N ILE A 71 32.38 -28.58 -1.02
CA ILE A 71 31.18 -28.25 -0.25
C ILE A 71 29.93 -28.40 -1.13
N GLU A 72 29.71 -29.62 -1.63
CA GLU A 72 28.42 -29.99 -2.22
C GLU A 72 27.61 -30.78 -1.17
N GLY A 73 26.34 -30.41 -0.97
CA GLY A 73 25.42 -31.08 -0.06
C GLY A 73 25.67 -30.83 1.44
N ALA A 74 25.66 -31.93 2.23
CA ALA A 74 25.56 -31.92 3.69
C ALA A 74 26.89 -31.71 4.45
N THR A 75 27.96 -31.31 3.78
CA THR A 75 29.32 -31.28 4.38
C THR A 75 29.43 -30.30 5.56
N LEU A 76 28.87 -29.08 5.41
CA LEU A 76 28.80 -28.08 6.50
C LEU A 76 27.42 -28.03 7.18
N GLN A 77 26.41 -28.62 6.57
CA GLN A 77 25.02 -28.55 7.03
C GLN A 77 24.71 -29.80 7.86
N LEU A 78 24.56 -29.62 9.18
CA LEU A 78 24.23 -30.73 10.09
C LEU A 78 22.82 -31.28 9.90
N CYS A 79 21.91 -30.49 9.30
CA CYS A 79 20.53 -30.87 9.08
C CYS A 79 20.37 -31.75 7.83
N PRO A 80 19.86 -32.99 7.95
CA PRO A 80 19.67 -33.86 6.80
C PRO A 80 18.55 -33.32 5.90
N ASN A 81 18.80 -33.26 4.59
CA ASN A 81 17.81 -32.94 3.57
C ASN A 81 18.24 -33.49 2.20
N SER A 82 17.40 -33.33 1.18
CA SER A 82 17.78 -33.68 -0.20
C SER A 82 18.95 -32.82 -0.67
N GLN A 83 19.85 -33.42 -1.47
CA GLN A 83 21.06 -32.74 -1.95
C GLN A 83 20.73 -31.45 -2.72
N LYS A 84 19.66 -31.45 -3.53
CA LYS A 84 19.18 -30.25 -4.24
C LYS A 84 18.86 -29.07 -3.31
N ILE A 85 18.27 -29.34 -2.14
CA ILE A 85 17.94 -28.30 -1.16
C ILE A 85 19.21 -27.78 -0.48
N LEU A 86 20.11 -28.68 -0.10
CA LEU A 86 21.35 -28.31 0.57
C LEU A 86 22.25 -27.50 -0.37
N ASP A 87 22.30 -27.85 -1.66
CA ASP A 87 23.08 -27.15 -2.68
C ASP A 87 22.55 -25.74 -2.99
N ALA A 88 21.28 -25.46 -2.69
CA ALA A 88 20.69 -24.13 -2.87
C ALA A 88 21.41 -23.06 -2.02
N ALA A 89 22.01 -23.46 -0.89
CA ALA A 89 22.82 -22.59 -0.05
C ALA A 89 24.01 -21.96 -0.79
N PHE A 90 24.58 -22.67 -1.75
CA PHE A 90 25.78 -22.24 -2.48
C PHE A 90 25.43 -21.60 -3.83
N THR A 91 24.14 -21.38 -4.11
CA THR A 91 23.69 -20.67 -5.31
C THR A 91 23.70 -19.16 -5.07
N MET A 92 24.46 -18.42 -5.88
CA MET A 92 24.59 -16.97 -5.72
C MET A 92 23.23 -16.24 -5.84
N GLY A 93 22.97 -15.30 -4.92
CA GLY A 93 21.75 -14.49 -4.87
C GLY A 93 20.56 -15.15 -4.16
N THR A 94 20.76 -16.31 -3.53
CA THR A 94 19.70 -17.02 -2.79
C THR A 94 19.93 -16.92 -1.29
N ILE A 95 19.03 -16.25 -0.56
CA ILE A 95 19.08 -16.27 0.90
C ILE A 95 18.63 -17.65 1.38
N TYR A 96 19.54 -18.35 2.06
CA TYR A 96 19.31 -19.70 2.57
C TYR A 96 19.20 -19.70 4.08
N GLN A 97 18.25 -20.45 4.59
CA GLN A 97 18.07 -20.69 6.00
C GLN A 97 17.49 -22.09 6.19
N GLN A 98 18.17 -22.88 7.01
CA GLN A 98 17.73 -24.21 7.43
C GLN A 98 17.94 -24.35 8.93
N SER A 99 16.95 -24.90 9.61
CA SER A 99 17.07 -25.24 11.04
C SER A 99 16.41 -26.59 11.31
N CYS A 100 16.99 -27.37 12.22
CA CYS A 100 16.48 -28.68 12.61
C CYS A 100 16.82 -28.98 14.08
N THR A 101 16.10 -29.94 14.65
CA THR A 101 16.38 -30.49 15.98
C THR A 101 17.09 -31.83 15.82
N LEU A 102 18.21 -32.01 16.53
CA LEU A 102 19.05 -33.20 16.46
C LEU A 102 19.32 -33.72 17.86
N GLU A 103 19.34 -35.04 18.01
CA GLU A 103 19.74 -35.68 19.25
C GLU A 103 21.26 -35.65 19.38
N VAL A 104 21.77 -35.13 20.50
CA VAL A 104 23.21 -34.98 20.73
C VAL A 104 23.93 -36.33 20.77
N SER A 105 23.25 -37.39 21.23
CA SER A 105 23.76 -38.77 21.24
C SER A 105 24.05 -39.29 19.83
N ALA A 106 23.14 -39.04 18.88
CA ALA A 106 23.28 -39.45 17.48
C ALA A 106 24.42 -38.69 16.76
N LEU A 107 24.60 -37.40 17.08
CA LEU A 107 25.73 -36.61 16.57
C LEU A 107 27.08 -37.16 17.05
N LEU A 108 27.19 -37.56 18.32
CA LEU A 108 28.40 -38.17 18.86
C LEU A 108 28.70 -39.54 18.26
N GLN A 109 27.70 -40.34 17.94
CA GLN A 109 27.90 -41.63 17.25
C GLN A 109 28.45 -41.41 15.84
N ARG A 110 27.99 -40.36 15.15
CA ARG A 110 28.45 -40.03 13.78
C ARG A 110 29.85 -39.41 13.76
N THR A 111 30.17 -38.55 14.72
CA THR A 111 31.47 -37.89 14.85
C THR A 111 31.96 -37.98 16.31
N PRO A 112 32.64 -39.08 16.68
CA PRO A 112 33.08 -39.31 18.06
C PRO A 112 34.23 -38.39 18.47
N GLU A 113 35.04 -37.95 17.52
CA GLU A 113 36.14 -37.01 17.68
C GLU A 113 35.92 -35.78 16.78
N PRO A 114 36.30 -34.56 17.23
CA PRO A 114 36.10 -33.34 16.48
C PRO A 114 36.98 -33.30 15.24
N ILE A 115 36.35 -33.01 14.09
CA ILE A 115 37.04 -32.74 12.83
C ILE A 115 37.17 -31.22 12.68
N PHE A 116 38.37 -30.75 12.32
CA PHE A 116 38.62 -29.34 12.07
C PHE A 116 38.51 -29.03 10.58
N TYR A 117 37.71 -28.02 10.27
CA TYR A 117 37.42 -27.56 8.93
C TYR A 117 38.10 -26.22 8.66
N GLU A 118 38.65 -26.08 7.45
CA GLU A 118 39.23 -24.85 6.92
C GLU A 118 38.62 -24.60 5.52
N VAL A 119 37.95 -23.47 5.34
CA VAL A 119 37.16 -23.18 4.12
C VAL A 119 37.92 -22.25 3.19
N PHE A 120 37.93 -22.61 1.91
CA PHE A 120 38.51 -21.83 0.81
C PHE A 120 37.46 -21.62 -0.29
N LEU A 121 37.45 -20.43 -0.87
CA LEU A 121 36.75 -20.15 -2.11
C LEU A 121 37.69 -20.49 -3.27
N GLN A 122 37.24 -21.34 -4.19
CA GLN A 122 37.90 -21.56 -5.46
C GLN A 122 37.39 -20.53 -6.48
N PHE A 123 38.32 -19.85 -7.16
CA PHE A 123 37.99 -18.93 -8.24
C PHE A 123 39.02 -19.05 -9.36
N GLU A 124 38.63 -18.70 -10.58
CA GLU A 124 39.54 -18.64 -11.72
C GLU A 124 40.05 -17.20 -11.89
N ASP A 125 41.36 -17.04 -12.00
CA ASP A 125 42.00 -15.75 -12.31
C ASP A 125 41.71 -15.35 -13.77
N GLU A 126 41.98 -14.09 -14.16
CA GLU A 126 41.80 -13.59 -15.55
C GLU A 126 42.55 -14.41 -16.61
N LYS A 127 43.54 -15.21 -16.15
CA LYS A 127 44.37 -16.11 -16.97
C LYS A 127 43.87 -17.56 -17.00
N GLY A 128 42.70 -17.86 -16.42
CA GLY A 128 42.11 -19.20 -16.35
C GLY A 128 42.79 -20.14 -15.35
N ASN A 129 43.62 -19.62 -14.45
CA ASN A 129 44.27 -20.42 -13.40
C ASN A 129 43.38 -20.48 -12.17
N THR A 130 43.10 -21.69 -11.67
CA THR A 130 42.37 -21.89 -10.41
C THR A 130 43.21 -21.43 -9.22
N GLN A 131 42.70 -20.46 -8.47
CA GLN A 131 43.26 -19.96 -7.22
C GLN A 131 42.30 -20.24 -6.05
N LEU A 132 42.86 -20.31 -4.84
CA LEU A 132 42.12 -20.53 -3.61
C LEU A 132 42.24 -19.32 -2.69
N TRP A 133 41.11 -18.80 -2.23
CA TRP A 133 41.03 -17.71 -1.27
C TRP A 133 40.51 -18.21 0.08
N PRO A 134 41.26 -18.06 1.20
CA PRO A 134 40.79 -18.52 2.50
C PRO A 134 39.64 -17.65 3.03
N VAL A 135 38.55 -18.28 3.48
CA VAL A 135 37.38 -17.58 4.04
C VAL A 135 37.59 -17.31 5.53
N PRO A 136 37.55 -16.04 5.98
CA PRO A 136 37.72 -15.68 7.38
C PRO A 136 36.56 -16.17 8.23
N ILE A 137 36.88 -16.75 9.38
CA ILE A 137 35.90 -17.27 10.34
C ILE A 137 35.84 -16.35 11.56
N THR A 138 34.66 -16.12 12.10
CA THR A 138 34.45 -15.31 13.29
C THR A 138 33.64 -16.09 14.32
N ASN A 139 33.92 -15.84 15.60
CA ASN A 139 33.11 -16.35 16.70
C ASN A 139 32.63 -15.16 17.54
N PRO A 140 31.31 -14.92 17.62
CA PRO A 140 30.76 -13.75 18.31
C PRO A 140 31.08 -13.75 19.81
N THR A 141 31.33 -14.90 20.45
CA THR A 141 31.69 -14.95 21.88
C THR A 141 33.10 -14.43 22.17
N ILE A 142 33.93 -14.25 21.14
CA ILE A 142 35.30 -13.74 21.26
C ILE A 142 35.34 -12.22 21.04
N VAL A 143 34.30 -11.65 20.41
CA VAL A 143 34.19 -10.24 20.04
C VAL A 143 33.60 -9.45 21.21
N THR A 144 34.43 -8.65 21.88
CA THR A 144 34.07 -7.93 23.12
C THR A 144 33.29 -6.62 22.92
N ASN A 145 33.15 -6.12 21.68
CA ASN A 145 32.39 -4.91 21.36
C ASN A 145 31.68 -5.14 20.02
N ASN A 146 30.37 -4.83 19.93
CA ASN A 146 29.44 -5.08 18.81
C ASN A 146 29.81 -4.50 17.41
N GLN A 147 31.06 -4.61 16.97
CA GLN A 147 31.55 -4.28 15.64
C GLN A 147 32.17 -5.54 15.00
N ALA A 148 32.11 -5.65 13.67
CA ALA A 148 32.77 -6.74 12.96
C ALA A 148 34.26 -6.76 13.32
N PRO A 149 34.85 -7.91 13.68
CA PRO A 149 36.25 -7.97 14.04
C PRO A 149 37.11 -7.54 12.84
N PRO A 150 38.12 -6.66 13.01
CA PRO A 150 39.03 -6.30 11.93
C PRO A 150 39.64 -7.59 11.34
N LEU A 151 39.87 -7.69 10.01
CA LEU A 151 40.29 -8.91 9.28
C LEU A 151 41.38 -9.73 9.97
N ASN A 152 42.28 -8.99 10.58
CA ASN A 152 43.15 -9.37 11.63
C ASN A 152 42.56 -10.53 12.51
N GLN A 153 41.44 -10.34 13.22
CA GLN A 153 40.97 -11.14 14.38
C GLN A 153 40.20 -12.39 13.93
N ALA A 154 40.15 -12.64 12.63
CA ALA A 154 39.50 -13.78 12.03
C ALA A 154 40.25 -15.09 12.38
N LEU A 155 39.47 -16.09 12.73
CA LEU A 155 39.87 -17.48 12.86
C LEU A 155 40.00 -18.11 11.47
N ARG A 156 40.78 -19.20 11.39
CA ARG A 156 41.00 -19.97 10.15
C ARG A 156 40.41 -21.37 10.20
N ARG A 157 40.19 -21.92 11.40
CA ARG A 157 39.64 -23.26 11.60
C ARG A 157 38.46 -23.24 12.55
N PHE A 158 37.50 -24.12 12.30
CA PHE A 158 36.35 -24.35 13.18
C PHE A 158 36.01 -25.83 13.21
N PHE A 159 35.14 -26.24 14.13
CA PHE A 159 34.60 -27.59 14.20
C PHE A 159 33.07 -27.52 14.26
N LEU A 160 32.40 -28.61 13.93
CA LEU A 160 30.93 -28.68 14.02
C LEU A 160 30.46 -29.34 15.33
N VAL A 161 31.15 -30.40 15.77
CA VAL A 161 30.83 -31.16 16.97
C VAL A 161 32.13 -31.48 17.71
N ASP A 162 32.16 -31.23 19.02
CA ASP A 162 33.25 -31.57 19.92
C ASP A 162 32.72 -32.31 21.14
N GLY A 163 32.97 -33.61 21.14
CA GLY A 163 32.74 -34.52 22.26
C GLY A 163 34.01 -34.91 23.01
N LEU A 164 35.19 -34.35 22.67
CA LEU A 164 36.43 -34.63 23.40
C LEU A 164 36.60 -33.68 24.58
N SER A 165 36.34 -32.39 24.41
CA SER A 165 36.54 -31.39 25.49
C SER A 165 35.64 -31.62 26.70
N GLY A 166 34.54 -32.35 26.55
CA GLY A 166 33.64 -32.70 27.64
C GLY A 166 33.95 -33.99 28.40
N ARG A 167 34.99 -34.75 27.99
CA ARG A 167 35.38 -36.00 28.66
C ARG A 167 36.19 -35.67 29.92
N LYS A 168 35.82 -36.25 31.06
CA LYS A 168 36.53 -36.09 32.34
C LYS A 168 37.20 -37.39 32.75
N GLY A 169 38.43 -37.30 33.25
CA GLY A 169 39.24 -38.45 33.69
C GLY A 169 39.99 -39.12 32.55
N ASN A 170 39.36 -40.06 31.84
CA ASN A 170 39.95 -40.81 30.74
C ASN A 170 39.33 -40.43 29.38
N LEU A 171 40.14 -40.47 28.33
CA LEU A 171 39.72 -40.24 26.94
C LEU A 171 38.67 -41.24 26.45
N SER A 172 38.57 -42.42 27.05
CA SER A 172 37.58 -43.46 26.69
C SER A 172 36.22 -43.29 27.37
N ASN A 173 36.09 -42.34 28.31
CA ASN A 173 34.82 -42.10 29.01
C ASN A 173 33.82 -41.36 28.12
N ALA A 174 32.53 -41.58 28.36
CA ALA A 174 31.48 -40.78 27.73
C ALA A 174 31.62 -39.29 28.13
N PRO A 175 31.47 -38.34 27.20
CA PRO A 175 31.55 -36.92 27.53
C PRO A 175 30.38 -36.47 28.41
N GLY A 176 30.66 -35.67 29.43
CA GLY A 176 29.61 -35.08 30.28
C GLY A 176 28.90 -33.88 29.64
N SER A 177 29.51 -33.29 28.61
CA SER A 177 28.94 -32.19 27.82
C SER A 177 29.48 -32.22 26.40
N VAL A 178 28.68 -31.83 25.42
CA VAL A 178 29.09 -31.74 24.01
C VAL A 178 28.99 -30.29 23.56
N THR A 179 30.03 -29.78 22.93
CA THR A 179 30.00 -28.46 22.31
C THR A 179 29.71 -28.62 20.83
N LEU A 180 28.68 -27.94 20.34
CA LEU A 180 28.25 -28.00 18.96
C LEU A 180 28.14 -26.61 18.34
N ALA A 181 28.39 -26.52 17.04
CA ALA A 181 28.15 -25.31 16.26
C ALA A 181 26.65 -25.11 16.09
N LYS A 182 26.04 -24.37 17.03
CA LYS A 182 24.60 -24.11 17.08
C LYS A 182 24.12 -23.33 15.86
N GLU A 183 24.90 -22.35 15.43
CA GLU A 183 24.54 -21.47 14.33
C GLU A 183 25.77 -21.23 13.46
N LEU A 184 25.62 -21.50 12.17
CA LEU A 184 26.64 -21.30 11.16
C LEU A 184 26.08 -20.35 10.10
N LEU A 185 26.59 -19.12 10.08
CA LEU A 185 26.14 -18.04 9.20
C LEU A 185 27.24 -17.69 8.19
N LEU A 186 27.02 -18.00 6.92
CA LEU A 186 27.86 -17.55 5.82
C LEU A 186 27.35 -16.17 5.35
N SER A 187 28.14 -15.13 5.58
CA SER A 187 27.82 -13.76 5.14
C SER A 187 28.59 -13.43 3.87
N VAL A 188 27.85 -13.03 2.84
CA VAL A 188 28.38 -12.61 1.55
C VAL A 188 28.31 -11.09 1.47
N HIS A 189 29.48 -10.46 1.37
CA HIS A 189 29.64 -9.01 1.22
C HIS A 189 29.97 -8.70 -0.23
N LEU A 190 29.06 -8.02 -0.93
CA LEU A 190 29.29 -7.55 -2.28
C LEU A 190 30.00 -6.19 -2.25
N PRO A 191 31.25 -6.09 -2.73
CA PRO A 191 32.00 -4.85 -2.68
C PRO A 191 31.41 -3.82 -3.66
N THR A 192 31.16 -2.60 -3.17
CA THR A 192 30.68 -1.46 -3.96
C THR A 192 31.81 -0.57 -4.49
N THR A 193 33.03 -0.70 -3.96
CA THR A 193 34.20 0.13 -4.30
C THR A 193 35.48 -0.69 -4.23
N VAL A 194 36.42 -0.41 -5.14
CA VAL A 194 37.79 -0.95 -5.13
C VAL A 194 38.73 0.12 -4.55
N PRO A 195 39.63 -0.18 -3.60
CA PRO A 195 39.98 -1.49 -3.05
C PRO A 195 39.06 -1.96 -1.92
N VAL A 196 38.91 -3.28 -1.84
CA VAL A 196 38.04 -3.99 -0.90
C VAL A 196 38.77 -4.14 0.45
N GLU A 197 38.38 -3.36 1.46
CA GLU A 197 38.93 -3.48 2.82
C GLU A 197 38.40 -4.71 3.57
N ASP A 198 37.17 -5.14 3.29
CA ASP A 198 36.49 -6.25 3.95
C ASP A 198 36.41 -7.51 3.06
N PRO A 199 36.62 -8.72 3.61
CA PRO A 199 36.60 -9.95 2.83
C PRO A 199 35.18 -10.20 2.27
N PRO A 200 35.04 -10.59 0.98
CA PRO A 200 33.74 -10.76 0.33
C PRO A 200 32.91 -11.92 0.90
N PHE A 201 33.55 -12.85 1.61
CA PHE A 201 32.89 -13.93 2.32
C PHE A 201 33.41 -13.97 3.74
N SER A 202 32.53 -14.12 4.71
CA SER A 202 32.90 -14.38 6.10
C SER A 202 31.99 -15.43 6.71
N LEU A 203 32.56 -16.33 7.51
CA LEU A 203 31.82 -17.39 8.18
C LEU A 203 31.73 -17.10 9.67
N THR A 204 30.52 -16.95 10.19
CA THR A 204 30.29 -16.75 11.63
C THR A 204 29.84 -18.07 12.25
N VAL A 205 30.55 -18.55 13.27
CA VAL A 205 30.24 -19.80 13.97
C VAL A 205 29.94 -19.51 15.44
N ARG A 206 28.71 -19.82 15.87
CA ARG A 206 28.29 -19.71 17.28
C ARG A 206 28.21 -21.10 17.90
N TYR A 207 29.00 -21.30 18.96
CA TYR A 207 29.02 -22.56 19.71
C TYR A 207 28.03 -22.55 20.87
N ALA A 208 27.45 -23.70 21.17
CA ALA A 208 26.66 -23.95 22.38
C ALA A 208 27.07 -25.29 22.99
N THR A 209 27.00 -25.39 24.31
CA THR A 209 27.34 -26.61 25.06
C THR A 209 26.07 -27.22 25.65
N HIS A 210 25.80 -28.48 25.31
CA HIS A 210 24.63 -29.23 25.77
C HIS A 210 25.04 -30.45 26.60
N ARG A 211 24.15 -30.91 27.49
CA ARG A 211 24.36 -32.15 28.26
C ARG A 211 23.72 -33.33 27.53
N ILE A 212 24.16 -34.55 27.82
CA ILE A 212 23.54 -35.77 27.26
C ILE A 212 22.49 -36.27 28.26
N PRO A 213 21.25 -36.65 27.86
CA PRO A 213 20.68 -36.74 26.51
C PRO A 213 19.73 -35.55 26.21
N GLU A 214 20.29 -34.43 25.77
CA GLU A 214 19.50 -33.24 25.38
C GLU A 214 19.32 -33.18 23.87
N ILE A 215 18.25 -32.51 23.42
CA ILE A 215 18.00 -32.21 22.01
C ILE A 215 18.58 -30.83 21.70
N ALA A 216 19.40 -30.74 20.66
CA ALA A 216 20.01 -29.50 20.23
C ALA A 216 19.30 -28.95 18.97
N GLN A 217 19.03 -27.64 18.96
CA GLN A 217 18.56 -26.95 17.76
C GLN A 217 19.77 -26.34 17.04
N VAL A 218 19.97 -26.72 15.78
CA VAL A 218 21.07 -26.27 14.93
C VAL A 218 20.51 -25.51 13.73
N SER A 219 21.17 -24.44 13.31
CA SER A 219 20.83 -23.69 12.10
C SER A 219 22.04 -23.39 11.23
N PHE A 220 21.83 -23.48 9.91
CA PHE A 220 22.76 -23.03 8.89
C PHE A 220 22.06 -21.98 8.02
N SER A 221 22.71 -20.84 7.78
CA SER A 221 22.16 -19.76 6.98
C SER A 221 23.20 -19.07 6.10
N VAL A 222 22.74 -18.56 4.97
CA VAL A 222 23.53 -17.75 4.04
C VAL A 222 22.82 -16.41 3.88
N SER A 223 23.50 -15.34 4.29
CA SER A 223 22.99 -13.98 4.22
C SER A 223 23.82 -13.14 3.27
N TYR A 224 23.15 -12.19 2.64
CA TYR A 224 23.79 -11.20 1.79
C TYR A 224 23.71 -9.85 2.47
N ASN A 225 24.87 -9.23 2.65
CA ASN A 225 24.99 -7.91 3.23
C ASN A 225 25.65 -6.99 2.23
N GLN A 226 25.04 -5.82 2.05
CA GLN A 226 25.61 -4.72 1.31
C GLN A 226 25.49 -3.47 2.17
N SER A 227 26.51 -2.61 2.14
CA SER A 227 26.47 -1.35 2.87
C SER A 227 25.26 -0.52 2.42
N PRO A 228 24.51 0.08 3.36
CA PRO A 228 23.38 0.94 3.02
C PRO A 228 23.91 2.20 2.33
N GLY A 229 23.83 2.23 1.00
CA GLY A 229 24.36 3.33 0.20
C GLY A 229 23.27 4.21 -0.39
N SER A 230 23.09 4.13 -1.70
CA SER A 230 22.29 5.06 -2.50
C SER A 230 20.78 4.94 -2.30
N ALA A 231 20.25 3.73 -2.09
CA ALA A 231 18.80 3.50 -2.08
C ALA A 231 18.09 4.10 -0.86
N GLN A 232 18.71 4.04 0.33
CA GLN A 232 18.16 4.66 1.54
C GLN A 232 18.21 6.18 1.45
N LEU A 233 19.34 6.75 1.00
CA LEU A 233 19.46 8.18 0.76
C LEU A 233 18.41 8.69 -0.24
N ALA A 234 18.19 7.96 -1.35
CA ALA A 234 17.16 8.31 -2.33
C ALA A 234 15.74 8.25 -1.74
N THR A 235 15.48 7.30 -0.83
CA THR A 235 14.21 7.19 -0.10
C THR A 235 13.98 8.41 0.79
N ASP A 236 14.98 8.80 1.57
CA ASP A 236 14.90 9.95 2.48
C ASP A 236 14.71 11.26 1.71
N ILE A 237 15.44 11.45 0.60
CA ILE A 237 15.27 12.60 -0.30
C ILE A 237 13.86 12.61 -0.89
N SER A 238 13.35 11.46 -1.34
CA SER A 238 12.01 11.36 -1.92
C SER A 238 10.93 11.75 -0.92
N PHE A 239 11.03 11.28 0.33
CA PHE A 239 10.13 11.69 1.40
C PHE A 239 10.23 13.18 1.72
N GLY A 240 11.43 13.75 1.75
CA GLY A 240 11.63 15.18 1.99
C GLY A 240 11.00 16.06 0.90
N VAL A 241 11.27 15.74 -0.37
CA VAL A 241 10.78 16.54 -1.51
C VAL A 241 9.27 16.38 -1.70
N LEU A 242 8.77 15.14 -1.77
CA LEU A 242 7.34 14.89 -1.97
C LEU A 242 6.52 15.28 -0.73
N GLY A 243 7.08 15.13 0.47
CA GLY A 243 6.45 15.60 1.70
C GLY A 243 6.27 17.11 1.74
N PHE A 244 7.28 17.87 1.30
CA PHE A 244 7.15 19.33 1.15
C PHE A 244 6.08 19.72 0.13
N LEU A 245 6.07 19.06 -1.04
CA LEU A 245 5.03 19.28 -2.05
C LEU A 245 3.63 18.91 -1.53
N ALA A 246 3.50 17.87 -0.71
CA ALA A 246 2.23 17.49 -0.09
C ALA A 246 1.73 18.55 0.90
N VAL A 247 2.62 19.18 1.67
CA VAL A 247 2.25 20.30 2.56
C VAL A 247 1.75 21.49 1.74
N LEU A 248 2.44 21.84 0.64
CA LEU A 248 2.00 22.93 -0.25
C LEU A 248 0.64 22.61 -0.89
N TYR A 249 0.45 21.38 -1.37
CA TYR A 249 -0.81 20.95 -1.96
C TYR A 249 -1.95 20.98 -0.93
N ALA A 250 -1.73 20.50 0.30
CA ALA A 250 -2.71 20.57 1.38
C ALA A 250 -3.08 22.01 1.76
N LEU A 251 -2.12 22.95 1.72
CA LEU A 251 -2.40 24.38 1.91
C LEU A 251 -3.29 24.94 0.80
N LEU A 252 -3.00 24.59 -0.46
CA LEU A 252 -3.81 25.02 -1.60
C LEU A 252 -5.23 24.45 -1.54
N GLU A 253 -5.38 23.17 -1.22
CA GLU A 253 -6.68 22.51 -1.06
C GLU A 253 -7.48 23.14 0.09
N THR A 254 -6.83 23.44 1.22
CA THR A 254 -7.49 24.10 2.36
C THR A 254 -7.91 25.53 2.01
N ASN A 255 -7.09 26.27 1.26
CA ASN A 255 -7.41 27.61 0.79
C ASN A 255 -8.58 27.59 -0.20
N SER A 256 -8.59 26.65 -1.14
CA SER A 256 -9.73 26.39 -2.04
C SER A 256 -10.99 26.10 -1.23
N TRP A 257 -10.93 25.21 -0.23
CA TRP A 257 -12.07 24.91 0.64
C TRP A 257 -12.55 26.14 1.44
N ALA A 258 -11.63 26.95 1.97
CA ALA A 258 -11.97 28.18 2.69
C ALA A 258 -12.67 29.19 1.76
N ARG A 259 -12.21 29.30 0.51
CA ARG A 259 -12.86 30.11 -0.55
C ARG A 259 -14.25 29.58 -0.91
N ARG A 260 -14.39 28.27 -1.13
CA ARG A 260 -15.67 27.56 -1.33
C ARG A 260 -16.67 27.78 -0.18
N SER A 261 -16.16 28.01 1.02
CA SER A 261 -16.98 28.29 2.22
C SER A 261 -17.18 29.79 2.49
N ARG A 262 -16.56 30.68 1.69
CA ARG A 262 -16.47 32.14 1.91
C ARG A 262 -16.07 32.52 3.35
N LEU A 263 -15.17 31.75 3.94
CA LEU A 263 -14.62 32.07 5.27
C LEU A 263 -13.59 33.19 5.13
N GLN A 264 -13.84 34.32 5.80
CA GLN A 264 -12.91 35.47 5.81
C GLN A 264 -11.77 35.29 6.84
N ASN A 265 -11.99 34.48 7.89
CA ASN A 265 -11.07 34.28 8.99
C ASN A 265 -10.60 32.82 9.09
N ILE A 266 -9.39 32.64 9.63
CA ILE A 266 -8.85 31.31 9.94
C ILE A 266 -9.45 30.86 11.27
N ASP A 267 -10.49 30.04 11.18
CA ASP A 267 -11.14 29.42 12.34
C ASP A 267 -10.48 28.07 12.70
N PHE A 268 -10.78 27.55 13.89
CA PHE A 268 -10.34 26.21 14.32
C PHE A 268 -10.75 25.11 13.31
N ILE A 269 -11.91 25.27 12.66
CA ILE A 269 -12.39 24.35 11.62
C ILE A 269 -11.44 24.34 10.41
N THR A 270 -10.91 25.50 10.01
CA THR A 270 -9.93 25.61 8.91
C THR A 270 -8.63 24.90 9.27
N ILE A 271 -8.18 25.00 10.53
CA ILE A 271 -7.00 24.28 11.01
C ILE A 271 -7.24 22.76 10.99
N LEU A 272 -8.40 22.30 11.48
CA LEU A 272 -8.76 20.89 11.44
C LEU A 272 -8.84 20.37 9.99
N LYS A 273 -9.41 21.16 9.08
CA LYS A 273 -9.48 20.84 7.65
C LYS A 273 -8.09 20.72 7.04
N PHE A 274 -7.17 21.63 7.38
CA PHE A 274 -5.79 21.55 6.94
C PHE A 274 -5.13 20.23 7.34
N PHE A 275 -5.26 19.81 8.61
CA PHE A 275 -4.70 18.53 9.05
C PHE A 275 -5.34 17.32 8.35
N ALA A 276 -6.64 17.39 8.03
CA ALA A 276 -7.31 16.33 7.28
C ALA A 276 -6.80 16.23 5.83
N CYS A 277 -6.70 17.36 5.11
CA CYS A 277 -6.14 17.42 3.74
C CYS A 277 -4.66 17.03 3.72
N LEU A 278 -3.90 17.43 4.75
CA LEU A 278 -2.50 17.05 4.92
C LEU A 278 -2.35 15.54 5.14
N ALA A 279 -3.20 14.92 5.96
CA ALA A 279 -3.19 13.48 6.17
C ALA A 279 -3.43 12.72 4.86
N GLY A 280 -4.41 13.13 4.06
CA GLY A 280 -4.68 12.54 2.74
C GLY A 280 -3.51 12.70 1.77
N SER A 281 -2.93 13.89 1.69
CA SER A 281 -1.78 14.19 0.83
C SER A 281 -0.54 13.39 1.24
N LEU A 282 -0.22 13.34 2.54
CA LEU A 282 0.89 12.54 3.06
C LEU A 282 0.67 11.05 2.86
N ALA A 283 -0.56 10.53 3.04
CA ALA A 283 -0.86 9.13 2.78
C ALA A 283 -0.53 8.73 1.34
N ASN A 284 -0.85 9.59 0.37
CA ASN A 284 -0.52 9.39 -1.04
C ASN A 284 1.01 9.41 -1.27
N VAL A 285 1.75 10.29 -0.59
CA VAL A 285 3.22 10.31 -0.66
C VAL A 285 3.82 9.01 -0.09
N PHE A 286 3.40 8.60 1.10
CA PHE A 286 3.90 7.35 1.70
C PHE A 286 3.61 6.14 0.80
N PHE A 287 2.40 6.06 0.23
CA PHE A 287 2.08 5.02 -0.74
C PHE A 287 2.97 5.07 -1.99
N MET A 288 3.13 6.24 -2.61
CA MET A 288 3.93 6.39 -3.83
C MET A 288 5.41 6.06 -3.61
N VAL A 289 6.00 6.49 -2.50
CA VAL A 289 7.40 6.21 -2.17
C VAL A 289 7.60 4.73 -1.86
N THR A 290 6.73 4.12 -1.03
CA THR A 290 6.82 2.68 -0.71
C THR A 290 6.58 1.79 -1.92
N LEU A 291 5.65 2.16 -2.80
CA LEU A 291 5.44 1.50 -4.09
C LEU A 291 6.67 1.65 -4.99
N GLY A 292 7.20 2.86 -5.14
CA GLY A 292 8.39 3.13 -5.96
C GLY A 292 9.61 2.33 -5.51
N ILE A 293 9.87 2.29 -4.20
CA ILE A 293 10.98 1.51 -3.62
C ILE A 293 10.77 0.02 -3.83
N SER A 294 9.58 -0.50 -3.57
CA SER A 294 9.30 -1.93 -3.72
C SER A 294 9.38 -2.40 -5.18
N VAL A 295 8.88 -1.60 -6.13
CA VAL A 295 9.01 -1.86 -7.56
C VAL A 295 10.47 -1.72 -8.02
N TYR A 296 11.21 -0.72 -7.52
CA TYR A 296 12.64 -0.60 -7.77
C TYR A 296 13.40 -1.87 -7.35
N TRP A 297 13.16 -2.35 -6.12
CA TRP A 297 13.79 -3.59 -5.65
C TRP A 297 13.35 -4.81 -6.45
N LEU A 298 12.07 -4.90 -6.82
CA LEU A 298 11.56 -5.97 -7.67
C LEU A 298 12.30 -6.02 -9.01
N ILE A 299 12.41 -4.88 -9.70
CA ILE A 299 13.06 -4.79 -11.02
C ILE A 299 14.57 -5.00 -10.90
N VAL A 300 15.24 -4.31 -9.98
CA VAL A 300 16.71 -4.32 -9.89
C VAL A 300 17.22 -5.64 -9.34
N PHE A 301 16.57 -6.21 -8.33
CA PHE A 301 17.01 -7.49 -7.78
C PHE A 301 16.64 -8.66 -8.71
N LYS A 302 15.37 -8.81 -9.09
CA LYS A 302 14.97 -9.94 -9.95
C LYS A 302 15.49 -9.77 -11.39
N GLY A 303 15.73 -8.55 -11.85
CA GLY A 303 16.33 -8.24 -13.14
C GLY A 303 17.82 -8.60 -13.27
N GLN A 304 18.52 -8.88 -12.16
CA GLN A 304 19.90 -9.42 -12.17
C GLN A 304 19.97 -10.88 -12.61
N GLN A 305 18.93 -11.39 -13.26
CA GLN A 305 18.85 -12.75 -13.78
C GLN A 305 19.95 -13.09 -14.79
N PHE A 306 20.33 -12.13 -15.63
CA PHE A 306 21.25 -12.33 -16.77
C PHE A 306 22.59 -11.63 -16.61
N SER A 307 22.76 -10.88 -15.52
CA SER A 307 23.93 -10.04 -15.24
C SER A 307 24.63 -10.50 -13.97
N THR A 308 25.79 -9.92 -13.69
CA THR A 308 26.50 -10.15 -12.43
C THR A 308 25.68 -9.62 -11.26
N VAL A 309 25.65 -10.37 -10.15
CA VAL A 309 24.95 -9.94 -8.94
C VAL A 309 25.68 -8.72 -8.38
N ALA A 310 25.02 -7.57 -8.43
CA ALA A 310 25.62 -6.29 -8.05
C ALA A 310 24.88 -5.62 -6.88
N ILE A 311 23.62 -5.99 -6.64
CA ILE A 311 22.77 -5.36 -5.63
C ILE A 311 21.96 -6.44 -4.91
N THR A 312 22.01 -6.44 -3.58
CA THR A 312 21.25 -7.39 -2.75
C THR A 312 20.15 -6.70 -1.98
N LEU A 313 19.10 -7.46 -1.65
CA LEU A 313 18.07 -6.96 -0.75
C LEU A 313 18.64 -6.60 0.63
N PRO A 314 18.04 -5.61 1.32
CA PRO A 314 18.35 -5.36 2.73
C PRO A 314 18.18 -6.65 3.53
N ALA A 315 19.11 -6.98 4.44
CA ALA A 315 19.06 -8.21 5.21
C ALA A 315 17.72 -8.41 5.95
N ALA A 316 17.31 -9.67 6.12
CA ALA A 316 16.05 -10.01 6.77
C ALA A 316 16.03 -9.47 8.21
N GLY A 317 14.98 -8.72 8.56
CA GLY A 317 14.86 -8.09 9.90
C GLY A 317 15.80 -6.92 10.14
N SER A 318 16.45 -6.40 9.09
CA SER A 318 17.24 -5.17 9.19
C SER A 318 16.35 -3.94 9.48
N GLN A 319 16.98 -2.88 9.98
CA GLN A 319 16.30 -1.60 10.25
C GLN A 319 15.62 -1.04 8.99
N ALA A 320 16.15 -1.29 7.80
CA ALA A 320 15.57 -0.85 6.54
C ALA A 320 14.21 -1.52 6.24
N GLU A 321 14.08 -2.83 6.48
CA GLU A 321 12.80 -3.54 6.29
C GLU A 321 11.78 -3.10 7.34
N THR A 322 12.22 -2.92 8.59
CA THR A 322 11.36 -2.41 9.67
C THR A 322 10.85 -1.00 9.34
N ASN A 323 11.73 -0.10 8.90
CA ASN A 323 11.35 1.24 8.46
C ASN A 323 10.35 1.19 7.30
N PHE A 324 10.57 0.31 6.31
CA PHE A 324 9.64 0.14 5.20
C PHE A 324 8.24 -0.29 5.65
N ILE A 325 8.15 -1.27 6.56
CA ILE A 325 6.86 -1.70 7.14
C ILE A 325 6.20 -0.54 7.88
N ILE A 326 6.96 0.22 8.69
CA ILE A 326 6.45 1.40 9.39
C ILE A 326 5.90 2.43 8.39
N TYR A 327 6.60 2.73 7.30
CA TYR A 327 6.13 3.67 6.28
C TYR A 327 4.83 3.22 5.62
N ALA A 328 4.70 1.93 5.29
CA ALA A 328 3.47 1.38 4.72
C ALA A 328 2.30 1.41 5.72
N LEU A 329 2.55 1.13 7.01
CA LEU A 329 1.54 1.24 8.06
C LEU A 329 1.13 2.69 8.32
N CYS A 330 2.07 3.64 8.29
CA CYS A 330 1.78 5.07 8.33
C CYS A 330 0.92 5.52 7.14
N ALA A 331 1.17 4.98 5.94
CA ALA A 331 0.31 5.23 4.78
C ALA A 331 -1.13 4.78 5.05
N LEU A 332 -1.31 3.57 5.60
CA LEU A 332 -2.63 3.03 5.93
C LEU A 332 -3.36 3.88 6.99
N THR A 333 -2.69 4.27 8.06
CA THR A 333 -3.33 5.05 9.15
C THR A 333 -3.77 6.41 8.65
N LEU A 334 -2.91 7.13 7.92
CA LEU A 334 -3.24 8.41 7.32
C LEU A 334 -4.34 8.26 6.25
N LYS A 335 -4.32 7.20 5.44
CA LYS A 335 -5.38 6.95 4.44
C LYS A 335 -6.72 6.58 5.07
N SER A 336 -6.70 5.94 6.23
CA SER A 336 -7.91 5.68 7.01
C SER A 336 -8.53 6.97 7.54
N LEU A 337 -7.71 7.93 7.98
CA LEU A 337 -8.18 9.27 8.37
C LEU A 337 -8.76 10.05 7.19
N ASP A 338 -8.11 9.96 6.02
CA ASP A 338 -8.59 10.54 4.76
C ASP A 338 -9.96 9.95 4.34
N LEU A 339 -10.11 8.63 4.40
CA LEU A 339 -11.39 7.95 4.15
C LEU A 339 -12.47 8.37 5.16
N LEU A 340 -12.13 8.47 6.44
CA LEU A 340 -13.07 8.93 7.46
C LEU A 340 -13.52 10.37 7.20
N HIS A 341 -12.58 11.26 6.85
CA HIS A 341 -12.87 12.64 6.50
C HIS A 341 -13.75 12.75 5.24
N LEU A 342 -13.51 11.91 4.22
CA LEU A 342 -14.38 11.80 3.04
C LEU A 342 -15.80 11.39 3.45
N LEU A 343 -15.94 10.32 4.24
CA LEU A 343 -17.24 9.83 4.70
C LEU A 343 -17.99 10.92 5.48
N ILE A 344 -17.33 11.61 6.42
CA ILE A 344 -17.95 12.72 7.16
C ILE A 344 -18.41 13.81 6.21
N THR A 345 -17.57 14.21 5.25
CA THR A 345 -17.91 15.27 4.29
C THR A 345 -19.12 14.87 3.42
N GLN A 346 -19.14 13.63 2.91
CA GLN A 346 -20.25 13.14 2.09
C GLN A 346 -21.55 12.97 2.88
N LEU A 347 -21.48 12.58 4.15
CA LEU A 347 -22.66 12.41 5.01
C LEU A 347 -23.25 13.75 5.48
N MET A 348 -22.48 14.84 5.40
CA MET A 348 -22.94 16.19 5.75
C MET A 348 -23.47 16.98 4.56
N VAL A 349 -23.46 16.40 3.34
CA VAL A 349 -23.99 17.05 2.14
C VAL A 349 -25.48 17.35 2.34
N SER A 350 -25.89 18.58 2.02
CA SER A 350 -27.30 18.95 1.98
C SER A 350 -27.83 18.86 0.55
N ILE A 351 -28.88 18.08 0.36
CA ILE A 351 -29.51 17.82 -0.93
C ILE A 351 -30.95 18.33 -0.85
N PHE A 352 -31.33 19.13 -1.83
CA PHE A 352 -32.69 19.64 -1.98
C PHE A 352 -33.19 19.31 -3.39
N LEU A 353 -34.41 18.76 -3.47
CA LEU A 353 -35.08 18.45 -4.72
C LEU A 353 -36.03 19.60 -5.05
N ILE A 354 -35.86 20.23 -6.21
CA ILE A 354 -36.66 21.36 -6.68
C ILE A 354 -37.70 20.80 -7.65
N ASP A 355 -38.98 20.97 -7.34
CA ASP A 355 -40.07 20.55 -8.21
C ASP A 355 -40.59 21.74 -9.04
N TRP A 356 -40.51 21.60 -10.36
CA TRP A 356 -40.95 22.60 -11.33
C TRP A 356 -42.42 22.45 -11.74
N GLU A 357 -43.08 21.37 -11.33
CA GLU A 357 -44.45 21.08 -11.72
C GLU A 357 -45.43 22.04 -11.05
N LYS A 358 -46.43 22.47 -11.83
CA LYS A 358 -47.47 23.37 -11.36
C LYS A 358 -48.77 22.60 -11.09
N PRO A 359 -49.53 22.98 -10.05
CA PRO A 359 -50.80 22.35 -9.74
C PRO A 359 -51.78 22.45 -10.91
N LYS A 360 -52.38 21.31 -11.32
CA LYS A 360 -53.29 21.23 -12.46
C LYS A 360 -54.71 21.69 -12.07
N GLY A 361 -55.01 22.96 -12.34
CA GLY A 361 -56.38 23.49 -12.35
C GLY A 361 -56.56 24.78 -11.56
N LYS A 362 -57.39 25.69 -12.08
CA LYS A 362 -58.00 26.74 -11.25
C LYS A 362 -59.07 26.09 -10.38
N PRO A 363 -59.20 26.45 -9.09
CA PRO A 363 -60.25 25.88 -8.24
C PRO A 363 -61.60 26.17 -8.90
N THR A 364 -62.34 25.11 -9.24
CA THR A 364 -63.67 25.18 -9.89
C THR A 364 -64.72 25.85 -8.99
N MET A 365 -64.42 26.04 -7.70
CA MET A 365 -65.19 26.86 -6.76
C MET A 365 -64.25 27.78 -5.96
N LYS A 366 -64.64 29.04 -5.73
CA LYS A 366 -63.96 29.94 -4.76
C LYS A 366 -63.94 29.25 -3.40
N GLY A 367 -62.77 28.75 -2.97
CA GLY A 367 -62.58 28.07 -1.69
C GLY A 367 -62.42 26.54 -1.74
N GLY A 368 -62.40 25.91 -2.91
CA GLY A 368 -62.08 24.49 -3.04
C GLY A 368 -60.59 24.17 -2.81
N PRO A 369 -60.22 22.95 -2.39
CA PRO A 369 -58.83 22.55 -2.23
C PRO A 369 -58.09 22.70 -3.56
N THR A 370 -57.00 23.46 -3.55
CA THR A 370 -56.10 23.58 -4.70
C THR A 370 -55.59 22.19 -5.07
N SER A 371 -55.63 21.82 -6.35
CA SER A 371 -55.05 20.56 -6.83
C SER A 371 -53.60 20.46 -6.38
N SER A 372 -53.22 19.44 -5.62
CA SER A 372 -51.84 19.24 -5.18
C SER A 372 -51.00 18.63 -6.31
N VAL A 373 -49.70 18.92 -6.29
CA VAL A 373 -48.72 18.30 -7.20
C VAL A 373 -48.42 16.86 -6.74
N SER A 374 -48.15 15.95 -7.68
CA SER A 374 -47.78 14.56 -7.38
C SER A 374 -46.42 14.48 -6.69
N ALA A 375 -46.32 13.67 -5.63
CA ALA A 375 -45.05 13.44 -4.91
C ALA A 375 -44.16 12.37 -5.56
N TRP A 376 -44.71 11.55 -6.47
CA TRP A 376 -44.00 10.37 -7.01
C TRP A 376 -42.71 10.70 -7.76
N ARG A 377 -42.66 11.85 -8.45
CA ARG A 377 -41.46 12.30 -9.18
C ARG A 377 -40.30 12.58 -8.21
N ILE A 378 -40.59 13.19 -7.07
CA ILE A 378 -39.60 13.44 -6.00
C ILE A 378 -39.12 12.11 -5.42
N PHE A 379 -40.03 11.16 -5.17
CA PHE A 379 -39.67 9.83 -4.65
C PHE A 379 -38.81 9.05 -5.63
N LEU A 380 -39.11 9.11 -6.92
CA LEU A 380 -38.32 8.46 -7.98
C LEU A 380 -36.89 8.99 -7.98
N ILE A 381 -36.71 10.32 -8.03
CA ILE A 381 -35.37 10.94 -8.02
C ILE A 381 -34.62 10.65 -6.72
N ALA A 382 -35.31 10.69 -5.57
CA ALA A 382 -34.69 10.36 -4.29
C ALA A 382 -34.24 8.89 -4.22
N ASN A 383 -35.04 7.96 -4.76
CA ASN A 383 -34.69 6.55 -4.81
C ASN A 383 -33.48 6.29 -5.71
N GLU A 384 -33.48 6.83 -6.93
CA GLU A 384 -32.34 6.69 -7.86
C GLU A 384 -31.07 7.34 -7.31
N TRP A 385 -31.20 8.48 -6.63
CA TRP A 385 -30.08 9.09 -5.92
C TRP A 385 -29.54 8.15 -4.83
N ASN A 386 -30.41 7.44 -4.09
CA ASN A 386 -30.02 6.47 -3.08
C ASN A 386 -29.22 5.30 -3.69
N GLU A 387 -29.66 4.79 -4.85
CA GLU A 387 -28.98 3.69 -5.53
C GLU A 387 -27.55 4.07 -5.97
N ILE A 388 -27.36 5.27 -6.53
CA ILE A 388 -26.05 5.69 -7.06
C ILE A 388 -25.03 6.08 -5.99
N GLN A 389 -25.42 6.23 -4.71
CA GLN A 389 -24.51 6.74 -3.65
C GLN A 389 -23.25 5.90 -3.46
N THR A 390 -23.40 4.58 -3.54
CA THR A 390 -22.29 3.63 -3.34
C THR A 390 -21.79 3.02 -4.65
N HIS A 391 -22.27 3.53 -5.79
CA HIS A 391 -21.82 3.09 -7.10
C HIS A 391 -20.33 3.44 -7.31
N ARG A 392 -19.57 2.48 -7.83
CA ARG A 392 -18.12 2.57 -8.05
C ARG A 392 -17.78 2.29 -9.50
N LYS A 393 -16.64 2.84 -9.96
CA LYS A 393 -16.14 2.60 -11.32
C LYS A 393 -15.47 1.23 -11.46
N VAL A 394 -14.87 0.75 -10.37
CA VAL A 394 -14.25 -0.58 -10.27
C VAL A 394 -15.17 -1.49 -9.48
N HIS A 395 -15.43 -2.70 -9.97
CA HIS A 395 -16.23 -3.69 -9.25
C HIS A 395 -15.37 -4.33 -8.15
N PRO A 396 -15.63 -4.05 -6.85
CA PRO A 396 -14.66 -4.42 -5.83
C PRO A 396 -14.53 -5.92 -5.59
N SER A 397 -15.61 -6.68 -5.77
CA SER A 397 -15.58 -8.14 -5.64
C SER A 397 -14.80 -8.79 -6.78
N LEU A 398 -14.91 -8.25 -8.01
CA LEU A 398 -14.11 -8.68 -9.15
C LEU A 398 -12.63 -8.32 -8.95
N GLN A 399 -12.36 -7.14 -8.39
CA GLN A 399 -11.00 -6.69 -8.02
C GLN A 399 -10.33 -7.69 -7.08
N LEU A 400 -10.97 -8.03 -5.96
CA LEU A 400 -10.44 -9.00 -4.99
C LEU A 400 -10.24 -10.39 -5.61
N PHE A 401 -11.22 -10.87 -6.38
CA PHE A 401 -11.13 -12.16 -7.06
C PHE A 401 -9.95 -12.22 -8.04
N ALA A 402 -9.82 -11.21 -8.92
CA ALA A 402 -8.75 -11.15 -9.91
C ALA A 402 -7.37 -11.02 -9.27
N VAL A 403 -7.23 -10.19 -8.23
CA VAL A 403 -5.98 -10.07 -7.47
C VAL A 403 -5.61 -11.40 -6.83
N LEU A 404 -6.55 -12.07 -6.16
CA LEU A 404 -6.28 -13.37 -5.52
C LEU A 404 -5.91 -14.44 -6.55
N LEU A 405 -6.59 -14.48 -7.70
CA LEU A 405 -6.28 -15.39 -8.80
C LEU A 405 -4.84 -15.18 -9.31
N LEU A 406 -4.43 -13.94 -9.54
CA LEU A 406 -3.08 -13.62 -10.02
C LEU A 406 -1.99 -13.91 -8.97
N LEU A 407 -2.25 -13.62 -7.69
CA LEU A 407 -1.26 -13.84 -6.63
C LEU A 407 -1.12 -15.32 -6.25
N GLU A 408 -2.23 -16.03 -6.05
CA GLU A 408 -2.24 -17.41 -5.55
C GLU A 408 -2.27 -18.47 -6.67
N VAL A 409 -3.15 -18.32 -7.67
CA VAL A 409 -3.36 -19.37 -8.70
C VAL A 409 -2.28 -19.29 -9.79
N VAL A 410 -2.00 -18.10 -10.30
CA VAL A 410 -0.89 -17.90 -11.26
C VAL A 410 0.46 -18.04 -10.56
N GLY A 411 0.52 -17.78 -9.25
CA GLY A 411 1.73 -17.95 -8.44
C GLY A 411 2.67 -16.74 -8.44
N LEU A 412 2.18 -15.52 -8.75
CA LEU A 412 2.99 -14.29 -8.65
C LEU A 412 3.57 -14.08 -7.25
N LYS A 413 2.97 -14.65 -6.20
CA LYS A 413 3.53 -14.64 -4.84
C LYS A 413 4.95 -15.19 -4.76
N ASN A 414 5.30 -16.13 -5.63
CA ASN A 414 6.62 -16.77 -5.62
C ASN A 414 7.72 -15.81 -6.09
N LEU A 415 7.37 -14.72 -6.79
CA LEU A 415 8.32 -13.66 -7.11
C LEU A 415 8.73 -12.83 -5.88
N ALA A 416 8.01 -12.95 -4.75
CA ALA A 416 8.33 -12.23 -3.52
C ALA A 416 9.44 -12.92 -2.69
N SER A 417 9.94 -14.07 -3.14
CA SER A 417 11.02 -14.82 -2.50
C SER A 417 12.35 -14.06 -2.57
N ARG A 418 13.20 -14.27 -1.56
CA ARG A 418 14.57 -13.74 -1.47
C ARG A 418 15.58 -14.54 -2.29
N ASP A 419 15.21 -14.91 -3.50
CA ASP A 419 16.05 -15.58 -4.48
C ASP A 419 16.05 -14.82 -5.80
N LEU A 420 16.96 -15.14 -6.72
CA LEU A 420 16.95 -14.61 -8.09
C LEU A 420 16.04 -15.42 -9.03
N ASN A 421 15.23 -16.34 -8.49
CA ASN A 421 14.36 -17.16 -9.30
C ASN A 421 13.09 -16.37 -9.65
N VAL A 422 12.68 -16.45 -10.92
CA VAL A 422 11.49 -15.78 -11.47
C VAL A 422 10.43 -16.83 -11.85
N SER A 423 10.59 -18.06 -11.38
CA SER A 423 9.66 -19.16 -11.64
C SER A 423 8.35 -18.94 -10.89
N LEU A 424 7.23 -18.86 -11.63
CA LEU A 424 5.90 -18.70 -11.06
C LEU A 424 5.40 -19.97 -10.36
N GLN A 425 5.84 -21.13 -10.83
CA GLN A 425 5.51 -22.44 -10.27
C GLN A 425 6.80 -23.20 -9.97
N PRO A 426 7.34 -23.09 -8.74
CA PRO A 426 8.54 -23.82 -8.36
C PRO A 426 8.28 -25.32 -8.32
N GLU A 427 9.28 -26.12 -8.72
CA GLU A 427 9.21 -27.57 -8.60
C GLU A 427 9.11 -28.01 -7.13
N PRO A 428 8.37 -29.09 -6.83
CA PRO A 428 8.07 -29.52 -5.45
C PRO A 428 9.29 -29.92 -4.60
N ASN A 429 10.45 -30.15 -5.23
CA ASN A 429 11.69 -30.57 -4.55
C ASN A 429 12.78 -29.49 -4.54
N THR A 430 12.41 -28.23 -4.77
CA THR A 430 13.33 -27.09 -4.80
C THR A 430 13.22 -26.28 -3.53
N TYR A 431 14.35 -25.79 -3.02
CA TYR A 431 14.36 -24.89 -1.87
C TYR A 431 13.61 -23.60 -2.17
N GLN A 432 12.69 -23.21 -1.29
CA GLN A 432 11.99 -21.92 -1.38
C GLN A 432 12.59 -20.96 -0.36
N ALA A 433 13.21 -19.89 -0.86
CA ALA A 433 13.75 -18.84 0.00
C ALA A 433 12.61 -18.12 0.75
N PRO A 434 12.87 -17.64 1.99
CA PRO A 434 11.88 -16.88 2.74
C PRO A 434 11.46 -15.63 1.97
N TRP A 435 10.23 -15.15 2.19
CA TRP A 435 9.71 -13.96 1.51
C TRP A 435 10.35 -12.67 2.03
N SER A 436 10.47 -11.66 1.16
CA SER A 436 10.78 -10.29 1.58
C SER A 436 9.50 -9.46 1.70
N PRO A 437 9.26 -8.76 2.82
CA PRO A 437 8.14 -7.82 2.95
C PRO A 437 8.12 -6.76 1.84
N ILE A 438 9.30 -6.26 1.43
CA ILE A 438 9.42 -5.21 0.41
C ILE A 438 8.92 -5.73 -0.95
N LEU A 439 9.42 -6.90 -1.40
CA LEU A 439 9.01 -7.49 -2.67
C LEU A 439 7.55 -7.92 -2.65
N ARG A 440 7.10 -8.48 -1.52
CA ARG A 440 5.74 -8.94 -1.34
C ARG A 440 4.74 -7.79 -1.43
N PHE A 441 5.04 -6.66 -0.79
CA PHE A 441 4.29 -5.41 -0.95
C PHE A 441 4.30 -4.94 -2.41
N GLY A 442 5.46 -4.92 -3.06
CA GLY A 442 5.60 -4.46 -4.44
C GLY A 442 4.75 -5.25 -5.43
N ILE A 443 4.77 -6.58 -5.34
CA ILE A 443 3.97 -7.47 -6.18
C ILE A 443 2.48 -7.29 -5.87
N ALA A 444 2.09 -7.35 -4.60
CA ALA A 444 0.70 -7.20 -4.20
C ALA A 444 0.13 -5.85 -4.66
N ALA A 445 0.78 -4.74 -4.33
CA ALA A 445 0.32 -3.41 -4.69
C ALA A 445 0.32 -3.17 -6.21
N SER A 446 1.34 -3.67 -6.94
CA SER A 446 1.37 -3.56 -8.41
C SER A 446 0.23 -4.34 -9.06
N VAL A 447 -0.04 -5.58 -8.61
CA VAL A 447 -1.15 -6.39 -9.13
C VAL A 447 -2.48 -5.71 -8.84
N TRP A 448 -2.70 -5.17 -7.63
CA TRP A 448 -3.88 -4.38 -7.30
C TRP A 448 -4.09 -3.22 -8.28
N LEU A 449 -3.05 -2.41 -8.52
CA LEU A 449 -3.14 -1.26 -9.42
C LEU A 449 -3.36 -1.68 -10.88
N VAL A 450 -2.66 -2.70 -11.37
CA VAL A 450 -2.81 -3.19 -12.76
C VAL A 450 -4.24 -3.70 -12.99
N VAL A 451 -4.77 -4.52 -12.07
CA VAL A 451 -6.15 -5.02 -12.18
C VAL A 451 -7.14 -3.87 -12.15
N ALA A 452 -6.93 -2.88 -11.28
CA ALA A 452 -7.82 -1.71 -11.20
C ALA A 452 -7.77 -0.86 -12.46
N ILE A 453 -6.58 -0.63 -13.05
CA ILE A 453 -6.42 0.09 -14.31
C ILE A 453 -7.14 -0.65 -15.44
N VAL A 454 -6.98 -1.97 -15.53
CA VAL A 454 -7.70 -2.78 -16.54
C VAL A 454 -9.20 -2.68 -16.34
N GLN A 455 -9.70 -2.79 -15.09
CA GLN A 455 -11.12 -2.64 -14.81
C GLN A 455 -11.64 -1.24 -15.14
N MET A 456 -10.88 -0.18 -14.83
CA MET A 456 -11.23 1.20 -15.17
C MET A 456 -11.28 1.43 -16.68
N LEU A 457 -10.34 0.87 -17.44
CA LEU A 457 -10.36 0.95 -18.91
C LEU A 457 -11.57 0.21 -19.49
N MET A 458 -11.92 -0.95 -18.92
CA MET A 458 -13.11 -1.70 -19.34
C MET A 458 -14.41 -0.98 -18.96
N SER A 459 -14.51 -0.45 -17.74
CA SER A 459 -15.74 0.19 -17.26
C SER A 459 -15.97 1.54 -17.92
N VAL A 460 -14.97 2.42 -17.93
CA VAL A 460 -15.09 3.77 -18.52
C VAL A 460 -14.99 3.73 -20.04
N GLY A 461 -14.05 2.95 -20.59
CA GLY A 461 -13.79 2.94 -22.04
C GLY A 461 -14.81 2.15 -22.85
N LEU A 462 -15.34 1.05 -22.30
CA LEU A 462 -16.29 0.18 -23.00
C LEU A 462 -17.69 0.22 -22.39
N TYR A 463 -17.84 -0.09 -21.11
CA TYR A 463 -19.17 -0.26 -20.50
C TYR A 463 -19.98 1.04 -20.51
N GLN A 464 -19.42 2.14 -20.03
CA GLN A 464 -20.10 3.44 -19.98
C GLN A 464 -20.39 4.00 -21.37
N ARG A 465 -19.48 3.76 -22.32
CA ARG A 465 -19.61 4.29 -23.68
C ARG A 465 -20.62 3.52 -24.54
N PHE A 466 -20.73 2.21 -24.35
CA PHE A 466 -21.53 1.35 -25.24
C PHE A 466 -22.73 0.67 -24.58
N VAL A 467 -22.78 0.59 -23.25
CA VAL A 467 -23.83 -0.15 -22.52
C VAL A 467 -24.66 0.78 -21.66
N GLU A 468 -24.07 1.38 -20.63
CA GLU A 468 -24.83 2.08 -19.60
C GLU A 468 -23.97 3.09 -18.83
N ASP A 469 -24.39 4.35 -18.82
CA ASP A 469 -23.82 5.38 -17.93
C ASP A 469 -24.86 5.82 -16.90
N LYS A 470 -24.79 5.23 -15.70
CA LYS A 470 -25.69 5.53 -14.59
C LYS A 470 -25.70 7.00 -14.15
N ILE A 471 -24.57 7.71 -14.31
CA ILE A 471 -24.48 9.11 -13.90
C ILE A 471 -25.23 10.01 -14.89
N HIS A 472 -25.06 9.79 -16.19
CA HIS A 472 -25.81 10.53 -17.22
C HIS A 472 -27.29 10.16 -17.25
N GLN A 473 -27.63 8.88 -17.06
CA GLN A 473 -29.02 8.44 -16.94
C GLN A 473 -29.75 9.11 -15.77
N PHE A 474 -29.07 9.36 -14.66
CA PHE A 474 -29.64 10.11 -13.55
C PHE A 474 -29.93 11.58 -13.92
N ILE A 475 -29.05 12.23 -14.67
CA ILE A 475 -29.26 13.59 -15.18
C ILE A 475 -30.47 13.62 -16.13
N ASP A 476 -30.54 12.66 -17.06
CA ASP A 476 -31.67 12.52 -17.98
C ASP A 476 -32.99 12.32 -17.23
N LEU A 477 -32.99 11.45 -16.23
CA LEU A 477 -34.16 11.18 -15.40
C LEU A 477 -34.65 12.42 -14.66
N CYS A 478 -33.74 13.27 -14.16
CA CYS A 478 -34.10 14.55 -13.54
C CYS A 478 -34.88 15.43 -14.53
N SER A 479 -34.41 15.53 -15.78
CA SER A 479 -35.06 16.32 -16.83
C SER A 479 -36.42 15.76 -17.26
N LEU A 480 -36.54 14.43 -17.37
CA LEU A 480 -37.79 13.75 -17.69
C LEU A 480 -38.82 13.85 -16.55
N SER A 481 -38.35 13.88 -15.30
CA SER A 481 -39.20 13.96 -14.10
C SER A 481 -39.56 15.41 -13.73
N ASN A 482 -39.07 16.42 -14.45
CA ASN A 482 -39.30 17.84 -14.15
C ASN A 482 -38.86 18.23 -12.73
N VAL A 483 -37.79 17.62 -12.22
CA VAL A 483 -37.24 17.83 -10.87
C VAL A 483 -35.74 18.14 -10.99
N SER A 484 -35.31 19.31 -10.53
CA SER A 484 -33.89 19.64 -10.42
C SER A 484 -33.32 19.20 -9.07
N VAL A 485 -32.02 18.93 -9.02
CA VAL A 485 -31.31 18.57 -7.78
C VAL A 485 -30.34 19.69 -7.43
N PHE A 486 -30.47 20.24 -6.23
CA PHE A 486 -29.58 21.26 -5.69
C PHE A 486 -28.80 20.70 -4.51
N ILE A 487 -27.49 20.66 -4.64
CA ILE A 487 -26.58 19.98 -3.71
C ILE A 487 -25.62 21.01 -3.17
N LEU A 488 -25.48 21.10 -1.85
CA LEU A 488 -24.45 21.91 -1.21
C LEU A 488 -23.52 21.00 -0.40
N THR A 489 -22.26 20.96 -0.83
CA THR A 489 -21.17 20.20 -0.21
C THR A 489 -20.44 21.02 0.85
N HIS A 490 -20.38 22.34 0.64
CA HIS A 490 -19.87 23.33 1.57
C HIS A 490 -20.90 24.44 1.77
N ARG A 491 -20.60 25.43 2.61
CA ARG A 491 -21.54 26.50 2.97
C ARG A 491 -22.07 27.26 1.74
N CYS A 492 -21.18 27.66 0.84
CA CYS A 492 -21.51 28.47 -0.35
C CYS A 492 -21.14 27.77 -1.65
N TYR A 493 -20.80 26.47 -1.62
CA TYR A 493 -20.38 25.72 -2.80
C TYR A 493 -21.07 24.37 -2.90
N GLY A 494 -21.38 23.96 -4.12
CA GLY A 494 -21.90 22.64 -4.42
C GLY A 494 -22.23 22.48 -5.90
N PHE A 495 -23.31 21.76 -6.19
CA PHE A 495 -23.68 21.36 -7.55
C PHE A 495 -25.17 21.58 -7.79
N TYR A 496 -25.52 21.90 -9.03
CA TYR A 496 -26.90 21.99 -9.49
C TYR A 496 -27.06 21.15 -10.74
N ILE A 497 -28.05 20.26 -10.69
CA ILE A 497 -28.48 19.44 -11.82
C ILE A 497 -29.80 20.02 -12.30
N HIS A 498 -29.79 20.57 -13.50
CA HIS A 498 -30.94 21.13 -14.15
C HIS A 498 -31.85 20.02 -14.68
N GLY A 499 -33.02 19.87 -14.06
CA GLY A 499 -34.02 18.88 -14.43
C GLY A 499 -35.36 19.51 -14.82
N ARG A 500 -35.39 20.75 -15.31
CA ARG A 500 -36.65 21.34 -15.81
C ARG A 500 -36.99 20.70 -17.15
N SER A 501 -38.18 20.10 -17.23
CA SER A 501 -38.64 19.50 -18.48
C SER A 501 -38.93 20.60 -19.52
N ILE A 502 -38.51 20.38 -20.76
CA ILE A 502 -38.81 21.26 -21.91
C ILE A 502 -40.32 21.38 -22.13
N HIS A 503 -41.06 20.32 -21.85
CA HIS A 503 -42.51 20.25 -22.04
C HIS A 503 -43.31 20.87 -20.88
N GLY A 504 -42.62 21.27 -19.80
CA GLY A 504 -43.19 21.95 -18.63
C GLY A 504 -44.01 21.09 -17.67
N HIS A 505 -44.40 19.88 -18.09
CA HIS A 505 -45.16 18.90 -17.29
C HIS A 505 -44.61 17.49 -17.49
N ALA A 506 -44.35 16.79 -16.38
CA ALA A 506 -43.86 15.40 -16.41
C ALA A 506 -44.92 14.36 -16.03
N ASP A 507 -45.92 14.72 -15.22
CA ASP A 507 -47.01 13.80 -14.84
C ASP A 507 -48.03 13.68 -15.99
N VAL A 508 -47.68 12.93 -17.04
CA VAL A 508 -48.49 12.76 -18.25
C VAL A 508 -48.76 11.28 -18.54
N SER A 509 -49.72 10.99 -19.42
CA SER A 509 -49.97 9.62 -19.88
C SER A 509 -48.79 9.05 -20.67
N LEU A 510 -48.71 7.72 -20.78
CA LEU A 510 -47.63 7.06 -21.51
C LEU A 510 -47.56 7.50 -22.99
N ASP A 511 -48.70 7.62 -23.67
CA ASP A 511 -48.78 8.05 -25.06
C ASP A 511 -48.21 9.47 -25.26
N THR A 512 -48.55 10.37 -24.35
CA THR A 512 -48.02 11.74 -24.37
C THR A 512 -46.52 11.77 -24.08
N MET A 513 -46.03 10.95 -23.13
CA MET A 513 -44.60 10.86 -22.83
C MET A 513 -43.79 10.33 -24.01
N LEU A 514 -44.29 9.29 -24.70
CA LEU A 514 -43.69 8.79 -25.94
C LEU A 514 -43.68 9.85 -27.05
N SER A 515 -44.73 10.66 -27.15
CA SER A 515 -44.78 11.76 -28.10
C SER A 515 -43.75 12.86 -27.81
N TYR A 516 -43.43 13.09 -26.53
CA TYR A 516 -42.37 14.00 -26.09
C TYR A 516 -41.00 13.49 -26.49
N LEU A 517 -40.70 12.22 -26.16
CA LEU A 517 -39.43 11.58 -26.54
C LEU A 517 -39.20 11.59 -28.06
N ARG A 518 -40.23 11.31 -28.87
CA ARG A 518 -40.12 11.40 -30.34
C ARG A 518 -39.82 12.81 -30.82
N LYS A 519 -40.43 13.83 -30.22
CA LYS A 519 -40.16 15.23 -30.60
C LYS A 519 -38.75 15.68 -30.22
N GLU A 520 -38.20 15.14 -29.13
CA GLU A 520 -36.80 15.37 -28.76
C GLU A 520 -35.86 14.65 -29.74
N GLU A 521 -36.14 13.39 -30.11
CA GLU A 521 -35.37 12.64 -31.11
C GLU A 521 -35.37 13.33 -32.48
N ASP A 522 -36.52 13.86 -32.91
CA ASP A 522 -36.68 14.61 -34.16
C ASP A 522 -36.11 16.05 -34.09
N ASN A 523 -35.50 16.46 -32.98
CA ASN A 523 -35.00 17.83 -32.72
C ASN A 523 -36.05 18.93 -32.93
N LEU A 524 -37.32 18.64 -32.64
CA LEU A 524 -38.44 19.58 -32.77
C LEU A 524 -38.66 20.43 -31.51
N CYS A 525 -37.81 20.28 -30.50
CA CYS A 525 -37.89 20.95 -29.20
C CYS A 525 -36.57 21.66 -28.87
N PRO A 526 -36.59 22.73 -28.05
CA PRO A 526 -35.35 23.35 -27.57
C PRO A 526 -34.56 22.37 -26.70
N LEU A 527 -33.25 22.60 -26.61
CA LEU A 527 -32.32 21.76 -25.87
C LEU A 527 -32.59 21.83 -24.35
N ARG A 528 -32.20 20.76 -23.63
CA ARG A 528 -32.54 20.57 -22.20
C ARG A 528 -31.70 21.41 -21.22
N GLY A 529 -30.76 22.23 -21.67
CA GLY A 529 -29.87 23.00 -20.80
C GLY A 529 -30.52 24.21 -20.13
N LEU A 530 -29.82 24.79 -19.15
CA LEU A 530 -30.30 25.95 -18.39
C LEU A 530 -30.38 27.22 -19.24
N GLU A 531 -29.36 27.46 -20.07
CA GLU A 531 -29.31 28.58 -21.00
C GLU A 531 -30.01 28.23 -22.33
N PRO A 532 -30.65 29.21 -22.99
CA PRO A 532 -31.30 28.97 -24.26
C PRO A 532 -30.29 28.46 -25.30
N ASN A 533 -30.61 27.34 -25.95
CA ASN A 533 -29.77 26.64 -26.94
C ASN A 533 -28.50 25.98 -26.38
N SER A 534 -28.43 25.71 -25.07
CA SER A 534 -27.39 24.89 -24.46
C SER A 534 -27.89 23.47 -24.15
N GLU A 535 -27.00 22.48 -24.23
CA GLU A 535 -27.26 21.11 -23.75
C GLU A 535 -26.76 20.89 -22.32
N VAL A 536 -26.03 21.85 -21.74
CA VAL A 536 -25.41 21.68 -20.42
C VAL A 536 -26.48 21.71 -19.32
N GLN A 537 -26.58 20.60 -18.59
CA GLN A 537 -27.54 20.42 -17.51
C GLN A 537 -26.89 20.43 -16.13
N THR A 538 -25.59 20.19 -16.03
CA THR A 538 -24.86 20.14 -14.77
C THR A 538 -24.02 21.38 -14.56
N PHE A 539 -24.06 21.91 -13.34
CA PHE A 539 -23.38 23.14 -12.97
C PHE A 539 -22.71 23.00 -11.60
N GLU A 540 -21.52 23.57 -11.45
CA GLU A 540 -20.98 23.85 -10.11
C GLU A 540 -21.52 25.19 -9.62
N VAL A 541 -22.03 25.24 -8.40
CA VAL A 541 -22.66 26.43 -7.86
C VAL A 541 -21.75 27.07 -6.83
N PHE A 542 -21.49 28.36 -7.00
CA PHE A 542 -20.82 29.21 -6.03
C PHE A 542 -21.74 30.36 -5.61
N LEU A 543 -22.31 30.27 -4.41
CA LEU A 543 -23.28 31.23 -3.88
C LEU A 543 -22.60 32.44 -3.21
N THR A 544 -23.34 33.54 -3.14
CA THR A 544 -22.99 34.73 -2.34
C THR A 544 -23.42 34.56 -0.88
N ASP A 545 -22.81 35.31 0.04
CA ASP A 545 -23.22 35.25 1.45
C ASP A 545 -24.67 35.73 1.66
N ARG A 546 -25.15 36.64 0.81
CA ARG A 546 -26.55 37.12 0.83
C ARG A 546 -27.53 36.02 0.45
N THR A 547 -27.30 35.33 -0.67
CA THR A 547 -28.14 34.20 -1.08
C THR A 547 -28.11 33.08 -0.06
N ARG A 548 -26.92 32.76 0.47
CA ARG A 548 -26.78 31.72 1.49
C ARG A 548 -27.48 32.05 2.81
N THR A 549 -27.34 33.27 3.31
CA THR A 549 -28.02 33.69 4.55
C THR A 549 -29.54 33.69 4.40
N PHE A 550 -30.06 34.02 3.21
CA PHE A 550 -31.48 33.90 2.93
C PHE A 550 -31.94 32.45 2.88
N TYR A 551 -31.19 31.58 2.20
CA TYR A 551 -31.41 30.13 2.21
C TYR A 551 -31.45 29.57 3.64
N ASP A 552 -30.45 29.92 4.46
CA ASP A 552 -30.36 29.48 5.86
C ASP A 552 -31.51 30.01 6.70
N ARG A 553 -32.00 31.22 6.46
CA ARG A 553 -33.15 31.77 7.18
C ARG A 553 -34.43 30.98 6.91
N ILE A 554 -34.64 30.53 5.67
CA ILE A 554 -35.78 29.66 5.31
C ILE A 554 -35.61 28.27 5.94
N LEU A 555 -34.38 27.75 5.96
CA LEU A 555 -34.10 26.45 6.58
C LEU A 555 -34.17 26.50 8.12
N LEU A 556 -33.83 27.62 8.75
CA LEU A 556 -33.96 27.80 10.18
C LEU A 556 -35.42 27.98 10.59
N SER A 557 -36.24 28.69 9.81
CA SER A 557 -37.69 28.74 10.07
C SER A 557 -38.38 27.38 9.91
N LEU A 558 -37.75 26.45 9.18
CA LEU A 558 -38.10 25.03 9.11
C LEU A 558 -37.70 24.23 10.38
N MET A 559 -36.64 24.64 11.08
CA MET A 559 -36.05 23.91 12.21
C MET A 559 -36.39 24.51 13.60
N GLU A 560 -36.58 25.82 13.72
CA GLU A 560 -36.78 26.55 14.97
C GLU A 560 -38.20 27.12 15.14
N HIS A 561 -39.03 26.48 15.98
CA HIS A 561 -39.72 27.06 17.15
C HIS A 561 -40.72 26.03 17.76
N GLN A 562 -41.03 25.94 19.06
CA GLN A 562 -40.88 26.86 20.19
C GLN A 562 -40.90 26.05 21.50
N ARG A 563 -39.97 26.30 22.44
CA ARG A 563 -40.06 25.89 23.87
C ARG A 563 -41.14 26.66 24.65
N GLY A 564 -42.10 27.26 23.95
CA GLY A 564 -43.19 28.06 24.49
C GLY A 564 -44.49 27.27 24.48
N LEU A 565 -45.14 27.25 25.64
CA LEU A 565 -46.34 26.51 25.99
C LEU A 565 -47.56 26.88 25.11
N HIS A 566 -48.37 25.86 24.77
CA HIS A 566 -49.75 25.90 24.22
C HIS A 566 -49.98 26.10 22.71
N SER A 567 -49.56 25.12 21.92
CA SER A 567 -50.36 24.37 20.92
C SER A 567 -49.39 23.51 20.13
N ARG A 568 -49.72 22.24 19.83
CA ARG A 568 -48.96 21.45 18.85
C ARG A 568 -49.55 21.74 17.46
N PRO A 569 -49.04 22.72 16.68
CA PRO A 569 -49.25 22.65 15.24
C PRO A 569 -48.61 21.36 14.74
N ASP A 570 -49.20 20.75 13.72
CA ASP A 570 -48.70 19.50 13.17
C ASP A 570 -47.30 19.74 12.56
N LEU A 571 -46.26 19.17 13.18
CA LEU A 571 -44.86 19.38 12.81
C LEU A 571 -44.62 19.07 11.32
N HIS A 572 -45.40 18.14 10.78
CA HIS A 572 -45.35 17.76 9.38
C HIS A 572 -45.84 18.88 8.45
N GLU A 573 -46.92 19.57 8.81
CA GLU A 573 -47.49 20.67 8.01
C GLU A 573 -46.53 21.86 7.94
N GLN A 574 -45.84 22.17 9.04
CA GLN A 574 -44.83 23.23 9.08
C GLN A 574 -43.60 22.92 8.23
N ARG A 575 -43.10 21.67 8.30
CA ARG A 575 -42.00 21.21 7.44
C ARG A 575 -42.36 21.29 5.96
N MET A 576 -43.60 20.93 5.62
CA MET A 576 -44.09 21.03 4.24
C MET A 576 -44.19 22.50 3.77
N LYS A 577 -44.69 23.41 4.62
CA LYS A 577 -44.76 24.85 4.28
C LYS A 577 -43.38 25.44 4.00
N GLY A 578 -42.38 25.14 4.81
CA GLY A 578 -41.04 25.66 4.56
C GLY A 578 -40.33 24.97 3.38
N TYR A 579 -40.62 23.69 3.09
CA TYR A 579 -40.16 23.03 1.86
C TYR A 579 -40.72 23.76 0.62
N HIS A 580 -42.01 24.11 0.62
CA HIS A 580 -42.60 24.90 -0.46
C HIS A 580 -42.01 26.32 -0.54
N ALA A 581 -41.75 26.97 0.58
CA ALA A 581 -41.10 28.29 0.60
C ALA A 581 -39.68 28.22 0.02
N LEU A 582 -38.92 27.18 0.35
CA LEU A 582 -37.58 26.96 -0.16
C LEU A 582 -37.60 26.61 -1.66
N ASN A 583 -38.52 25.76 -2.09
CA ASN A 583 -38.75 25.45 -3.51
C ASN A 583 -39.06 26.72 -4.30
N TRP A 584 -39.97 27.56 -3.80
CA TRP A 584 -40.34 28.81 -4.45
C TRP A 584 -39.18 29.81 -4.52
N PHE A 585 -38.37 29.89 -3.46
CA PHE A 585 -37.15 30.71 -3.46
C PHE A 585 -36.16 30.24 -4.53
N LEU A 586 -35.84 28.94 -4.58
CA LEU A 586 -34.86 28.40 -5.53
C LEU A 586 -35.34 28.50 -6.98
N VAL A 587 -36.63 28.23 -7.24
CA VAL A 587 -37.24 28.46 -8.57
C VAL A 587 -37.13 29.94 -8.96
N SER A 588 -37.45 30.86 -8.04
CA SER A 588 -37.38 32.30 -8.31
C SER A 588 -35.95 32.80 -8.51
N PHE A 589 -34.98 32.22 -7.79
CA PHE A 589 -33.56 32.48 -7.94
C PHE A 589 -33.06 32.04 -9.33
N LEU A 590 -33.38 30.81 -9.75
CA LEU A 590 -32.98 30.27 -11.05
C LEU A 590 -33.64 31.00 -12.24
N GLU A 591 -34.85 31.55 -12.05
CA GLU A 591 -35.54 32.39 -13.02
C GLU A 591 -35.09 33.87 -13.01
N HIS A 592 -33.98 34.21 -12.35
CA HIS A 592 -33.43 35.58 -12.27
C HIS A 592 -34.43 36.62 -11.72
N ARG A 593 -35.37 36.22 -10.84
CA ARG A 593 -36.39 37.15 -10.29
C ARG A 593 -35.82 38.12 -9.24
N TYR A 594 -34.69 37.77 -8.63
CA TYR A 594 -34.04 38.58 -7.60
C TYR A 594 -32.81 39.29 -8.14
N LYS A 595 -32.97 40.54 -8.59
CA LYS A 595 -31.85 41.35 -9.13
C LYS A 595 -30.68 41.53 -8.15
N ASP A 596 -30.97 41.59 -6.86
CA ASP A 596 -29.95 41.81 -5.81
C ASP A 596 -29.21 40.52 -5.40
N MET A 597 -29.67 39.37 -5.90
CA MET A 597 -29.19 38.02 -5.58
C MET A 597 -29.03 37.20 -6.86
N ASP A 598 -28.64 37.86 -7.95
CA ASP A 598 -28.59 37.23 -9.27
C ASP A 598 -27.37 36.31 -9.43
N TYR A 599 -27.39 35.47 -10.46
CA TYR A 599 -26.28 34.60 -10.83
C TYR A 599 -25.80 34.79 -12.26
N ILE A 600 -24.56 34.36 -12.52
CA ILE A 600 -23.93 34.41 -13.84
C ILE A 600 -23.46 33.00 -14.20
N VAL A 601 -23.69 32.58 -15.44
CA VAL A 601 -23.15 31.34 -16.00
C VAL A 601 -21.79 31.64 -16.65
N LYS A 602 -20.75 30.86 -16.31
CA LYS A 602 -19.38 31.07 -16.82
C LYS A 602 -18.60 29.76 -16.84
N ASP A 603 -17.59 29.64 -17.70
CA ASP A 603 -16.64 28.51 -17.62
C ASP A 603 -15.53 28.73 -16.59
N LYS A 604 -15.11 27.64 -15.93
CA LYS A 604 -13.89 27.63 -15.09
C LYS A 604 -12.63 27.77 -15.95
N PHE A 605 -11.58 28.36 -15.37
CA PHE A 605 -10.27 28.30 -16.05
C PHE A 605 -9.79 26.85 -16.14
N PHE A 606 -9.03 26.55 -17.20
CA PHE A 606 -8.49 25.21 -17.43
C PHE A 606 -7.66 24.68 -16.25
N SER A 607 -6.84 25.54 -15.62
CA SER A 607 -6.05 25.18 -14.44
C SER A 607 -6.92 24.89 -13.21
N GLU A 608 -7.99 25.67 -13.00
CA GLU A 608 -8.98 25.44 -11.93
C GLU A 608 -9.72 24.11 -12.14
N ARG A 609 -10.07 23.79 -13.39
CA ARG A 609 -10.75 22.54 -13.78
C ARG A 609 -9.88 21.30 -13.56
N ILE A 610 -8.58 21.37 -13.87
CA ILE A 610 -7.65 20.24 -13.69
C ILE A 610 -7.30 20.02 -12.23
N MET A 611 -6.93 21.08 -11.51
CA MET A 611 -6.44 20.95 -10.14
C MET A 611 -7.58 20.84 -9.12
N ASP A 612 -8.82 21.15 -9.52
CA ASP A 612 -9.95 21.32 -8.62
C ASP A 612 -9.70 22.36 -7.52
N LEU A 613 -9.10 23.49 -7.91
CA LEU A 613 -8.74 24.59 -7.01
C LEU A 613 -9.35 25.91 -7.49
N GLU A 614 -9.59 26.81 -6.54
CA GLU A 614 -10.24 28.10 -6.77
C GLU A 614 -9.19 29.19 -6.67
N PHE A 615 -8.84 29.79 -7.81
CA PHE A 615 -7.88 30.88 -7.87
C PHE A 615 -8.57 32.25 -7.94
N GLN A 616 -9.77 32.31 -8.53
CA GLN A 616 -10.56 33.54 -8.60
C GLN A 616 -11.02 34.03 -7.21
N GLU A 617 -11.11 35.36 -7.05
CA GLU A 617 -11.70 35.97 -5.86
C GLU A 617 -13.24 35.87 -5.91
N PRO A 618 -13.89 35.68 -4.75
CA PRO A 618 -15.33 35.53 -4.69
C PRO A 618 -16.03 36.86 -5.04
N GLY A 619 -16.69 36.92 -6.19
CA GLY A 619 -17.41 38.11 -6.66
C GLY A 619 -18.72 38.40 -5.92
N ASP A 620 -19.36 39.52 -6.27
CA ASP A 620 -20.63 40.00 -5.71
C ASP A 620 -21.86 39.22 -6.19
N PHE A 621 -21.75 38.54 -7.34
CA PHE A 621 -22.80 37.69 -7.90
C PHE A 621 -22.54 36.22 -7.60
N SER A 622 -23.61 35.41 -7.60
CA SER A 622 -23.46 33.95 -7.55
C SER A 622 -22.99 33.45 -8.92
N ILE A 623 -22.20 32.39 -8.97
CA ILE A 623 -21.64 31.88 -10.22
C ILE A 623 -22.08 30.43 -10.40
N LEU A 624 -22.60 30.10 -11.58
CA LEU A 624 -22.83 28.73 -12.02
C LEU A 624 -21.78 28.40 -13.08
N TYR A 625 -20.88 27.47 -12.75
CA TYR A 625 -19.89 27.01 -13.72
C TYR A 625 -20.44 25.86 -14.55
N ASN A 626 -20.33 25.96 -15.88
CA ASN A 626 -20.69 24.84 -16.77
C ASN A 626 -19.85 23.61 -16.44
N ASP A 627 -20.51 22.47 -16.29
CA ASP A 627 -19.88 21.20 -15.96
C ASP A 627 -20.33 20.10 -16.93
N ASP A 628 -19.54 19.82 -17.97
CA ASP A 628 -19.82 18.71 -18.89
C ASP A 628 -19.40 17.33 -18.32
N GLY A 629 -18.70 17.30 -17.20
CA GLY A 629 -18.06 16.10 -16.66
C GLY A 629 -18.82 15.40 -15.53
N ALA A 630 -20.02 15.88 -15.20
CA ALA A 630 -20.82 15.42 -14.06
C ALA A 630 -19.99 15.35 -12.75
N LEU A 631 -19.31 16.46 -12.41
CA LEU A 631 -18.47 16.63 -11.23
C LEU A 631 -19.25 16.47 -9.91
N PHE A 632 -20.58 16.59 -9.94
CA PHE A 632 -21.44 16.26 -8.79
C PHE A 632 -21.21 14.82 -8.29
N SER A 633 -20.72 13.92 -9.14
CA SER A 633 -20.35 12.56 -8.78
C SER A 633 -19.26 12.46 -7.69
N ARG A 634 -18.55 13.57 -7.39
CA ARG A 634 -17.67 13.71 -6.20
C ARG A 634 -18.43 13.61 -4.88
N THR A 635 -19.73 13.88 -4.85
CA THR A 635 -20.56 13.66 -3.66
C THR A 635 -20.85 12.18 -3.39
N LEU A 636 -20.54 11.32 -4.36
CA LEU A 636 -20.73 9.87 -4.34
C LEU A 636 -19.37 9.16 -4.25
N PHE A 637 -19.40 7.84 -4.04
CA PHE A 637 -18.17 7.02 -4.13
C PHE A 637 -17.55 7.04 -5.52
N TYR A 638 -18.37 7.20 -6.56
CA TYR A 638 -17.96 7.25 -7.96
C TYR A 638 -16.84 8.26 -8.25
N GLY A 639 -16.89 9.45 -7.64
CA GLY A 639 -15.87 10.48 -7.81
C GLY A 639 -14.58 10.27 -7.01
N HIS A 640 -14.54 9.30 -6.09
CA HIS A 640 -13.45 9.07 -5.15
C HIS A 640 -12.82 7.66 -5.27
N GLU A 641 -12.87 7.08 -6.48
CA GLU A 641 -12.39 5.72 -6.75
C GLU A 641 -10.92 5.50 -6.36
N LEU A 642 -10.03 6.46 -6.68
CA LEU A 642 -8.61 6.36 -6.35
C LEU A 642 -8.38 6.28 -4.83
N LEU A 643 -9.12 7.07 -4.05
CA LEU A 643 -9.00 7.07 -2.59
C LEU A 643 -9.40 5.71 -2.01
N LEU A 644 -10.54 5.16 -2.47
CA LEU A 644 -11.04 3.85 -2.03
C LEU A 644 -10.08 2.72 -2.42
N LEU A 645 -9.59 2.73 -3.67
CA LEU A 645 -8.65 1.73 -4.17
C LEU A 645 -7.32 1.74 -3.40
N LEU A 646 -6.75 2.92 -3.12
CA LEU A 646 -5.51 3.05 -2.37
C LEU A 646 -5.68 2.56 -0.93
N PHE A 647 -6.80 2.89 -0.28
CA PHE A 647 -7.12 2.38 1.05
C PHE A 647 -7.22 0.85 1.06
N GLU A 648 -7.93 0.25 0.10
CA GLU A 648 -8.08 -1.20 -0.03
C GLU A 648 -6.75 -1.92 -0.29
N THR A 649 -5.90 -1.33 -1.14
CA THR A 649 -4.56 -1.85 -1.44
C THR A 649 -3.67 -1.83 -0.20
N LEU A 650 -3.66 -0.71 0.52
CA LEU A 650 -2.89 -0.56 1.77
C LEU A 650 -3.38 -1.52 2.86
N LEU A 651 -4.70 -1.67 3.01
CA LEU A 651 -5.30 -2.59 3.98
C LEU A 651 -4.92 -4.04 3.66
N PHE A 652 -5.04 -4.44 2.39
CA PHE A 652 -4.67 -5.77 1.92
C PHE A 652 -3.19 -6.09 2.24
N CYS A 653 -2.29 -5.16 1.91
CA CYS A 653 -0.86 -5.32 2.17
C CYS A 653 -0.53 -5.31 3.67
N ALA A 654 -1.21 -4.49 4.48
CA ALA A 654 -0.97 -4.44 5.92
C ALA A 654 -1.38 -5.73 6.63
N VAL A 655 -2.52 -6.32 6.25
CA VAL A 655 -2.94 -7.64 6.75
C VAL A 655 -1.95 -8.71 6.31
N ASP A 656 -1.42 -8.61 5.09
CA ASP A 656 -0.43 -9.55 4.56
C ASP A 656 0.92 -9.47 5.31
N PHE A 657 1.37 -8.29 5.75
CA PHE A 657 2.57 -8.19 6.59
C PHE A 657 2.46 -8.98 7.89
N GLY A 658 1.27 -9.00 8.51
CA GLY A 658 1.02 -9.72 9.76
C GLY A 658 0.73 -11.21 9.57
N ALA A 659 -0.07 -11.55 8.56
CA ALA A 659 -0.58 -12.91 8.36
C ALA A 659 0.24 -13.74 7.38
N GLN A 660 1.03 -13.11 6.50
CA GLN A 660 1.76 -13.73 5.39
C GLN A 660 0.87 -14.63 4.51
N ASN A 661 -0.41 -14.29 4.40
CA ASN A 661 -1.43 -15.08 3.71
C ASN A 661 -2.39 -14.18 2.92
N PHE A 662 -2.30 -14.24 1.59
CA PHE A 662 -3.13 -13.43 0.70
C PHE A 662 -4.62 -13.78 0.75
N VAL A 663 -4.96 -15.03 1.07
CA VAL A 663 -6.37 -15.44 1.24
C VAL A 663 -6.96 -14.73 2.45
N LEU A 664 -6.25 -14.72 3.58
CA LEU A 664 -6.72 -14.00 4.78
C LEU A 664 -6.81 -12.50 4.52
N SER A 665 -5.81 -11.91 3.86
CA SER A 665 -5.85 -10.49 3.45
C SER A 665 -7.06 -10.18 2.57
N THR A 666 -7.41 -11.05 1.63
CA THR A 666 -8.59 -10.90 0.78
C THR A 666 -9.88 -10.89 1.61
N ILE A 667 -10.03 -11.83 2.55
CA ILE A 667 -11.22 -11.93 3.40
C ILE A 667 -11.36 -10.69 4.28
N VAL A 668 -10.28 -10.26 4.94
CA VAL A 668 -10.31 -9.08 5.82
C VAL A 668 -10.62 -7.82 5.00
N THR A 669 -9.97 -7.63 3.85
CA THR A 669 -10.25 -6.48 2.98
C THR A 669 -11.71 -6.51 2.50
N PHE A 670 -12.25 -7.67 2.10
CA PHE A 670 -13.65 -7.80 1.72
C PHE A 670 -14.62 -7.38 2.83
N VAL A 671 -14.38 -7.84 4.06
CA VAL A 671 -15.23 -7.51 5.22
C VAL A 671 -15.20 -6.01 5.51
N VAL A 672 -14.02 -5.39 5.55
CA VAL A 672 -13.88 -3.95 5.80
C VAL A 672 -14.53 -3.15 4.67
N GLN A 673 -14.34 -3.56 3.43
CA GLN A 673 -14.92 -2.91 2.27
C GLN A 673 -16.46 -2.95 2.31
N LYS A 674 -17.06 -4.09 2.67
CA LYS A 674 -18.50 -4.21 2.87
C LYS A 674 -18.99 -3.38 4.04
N LEU A 675 -18.23 -3.29 5.13
CA LEU A 675 -18.58 -2.45 6.27
C LEU A 675 -18.60 -0.97 5.88
N VAL A 676 -17.59 -0.48 5.15
CA VAL A 676 -17.55 0.91 4.65
C VAL A 676 -18.74 1.20 3.74
N GLN A 677 -19.08 0.27 2.83
CA GLN A 677 -20.25 0.40 1.95
C GLN A 677 -21.55 0.47 2.76
N MET A 678 -21.76 -0.44 3.71
CA MET A 678 -22.96 -0.47 4.56
C MET A 678 -23.11 0.79 5.40
N VAL A 679 -22.02 1.29 6.00
CA VAL A 679 -22.03 2.53 6.79
C VAL A 679 -22.41 3.71 5.90
N ARG A 680 -21.83 3.82 4.71
CA ARG A 680 -22.15 4.90 3.77
C ARG A 680 -23.60 4.85 3.29
N ASP A 681 -24.11 3.66 2.97
CA ASP A 681 -25.50 3.49 2.51
C ASP A 681 -26.50 3.80 3.62
N ALA A 682 -26.32 3.22 4.81
CA ALA A 682 -27.25 3.41 5.92
C ALA A 682 -27.31 4.87 6.41
N LEU A 683 -26.14 5.52 6.57
CA LEU A 683 -26.08 6.92 7.01
C LEU A 683 -26.46 7.88 5.88
N GLY A 684 -26.10 7.56 4.63
CA GLY A 684 -26.47 8.32 3.44
C GLY A 684 -27.97 8.35 3.21
N ARG A 685 -28.63 7.19 3.26
CA ARG A 685 -30.09 7.03 3.19
C ARG A 685 -30.79 7.82 4.29
N ARG A 686 -30.24 7.79 5.51
CA ARG A 686 -30.78 8.58 6.62
C ARG A 686 -30.68 10.08 6.38
N ASN A 687 -29.53 10.57 5.94
CA ASN A 687 -29.33 11.99 5.63
C ASN A 687 -30.24 12.41 4.46
N LEU A 688 -30.33 11.62 3.40
CA LEU A 688 -31.19 11.90 2.25
C LEU A 688 -32.66 12.04 2.66
N ALA A 689 -33.19 11.10 3.44
CA ALA A 689 -34.57 11.17 3.96
C ALA A 689 -34.82 12.43 4.80
N GLU A 690 -33.85 12.80 5.65
CA GLU A 690 -33.97 13.98 6.50
C GLU A 690 -33.95 15.29 5.70
N LYS A 691 -33.07 15.39 4.68
CA LYS A 691 -32.91 16.61 3.88
C LYS A 691 -33.98 16.80 2.81
N THR A 692 -34.50 15.71 2.24
CA THR A 692 -35.51 15.75 1.18
C THR A 692 -36.95 15.61 1.69
N LEU A 693 -37.15 15.36 2.98
CA LEU A 693 -38.44 15.04 3.62
C LEU A 693 -39.13 13.78 3.05
N VAL A 694 -38.43 12.98 2.24
CA VAL A 694 -38.91 11.69 1.74
C VAL A 694 -38.78 10.63 2.83
N ASP A 695 -39.85 9.85 3.06
CA ASP A 695 -39.79 8.76 4.04
C ASP A 695 -38.80 7.68 3.59
N LYS A 696 -38.07 7.11 4.54
CA LYS A 696 -37.09 6.04 4.30
C LYS A 696 -37.71 4.81 3.63
N GLN A 697 -39.01 4.58 3.79
CA GLN A 697 -39.70 3.46 3.15
C GLN A 697 -39.69 3.55 1.61
N PHE A 698 -39.52 4.75 1.04
CA PHE A 698 -39.40 4.96 -0.40
C PHE A 698 -37.95 4.93 -0.90
N LEU A 699 -36.97 4.78 -0.01
CA LEU A 699 -35.55 4.71 -0.35
C LEU A 699 -35.10 3.25 -0.24
N ILE A 700 -35.07 2.56 -1.38
CA ILE A 700 -34.77 1.12 -1.46
C ILE A 700 -33.25 0.92 -1.48
#